data_AF-B6H1Y4-F1
#
_entry.id   AF-B6H1Y4-F1
#
_cell.length_a   1.000
_cell.length_b   1.000
_cell.length_c   1.000
_cell.angle_alpha   90.00
_cell.angle_beta   90.00
_cell.angle_gamma   90.00
#
_symmetry.space_group_name_H-M   'P 1'
#
loop_
_entity.id
_entity.type
_entity.pdbx_description
1 polymer ?
#
loop_
_entity_poly.entity_id
_entity_poly.type
_entity_poly.pdbx_seq_one_letter_code
_entity_poly.pdbx_strand_id
1 'polypeptide(L)'
;MSRPASTQSLISQARSAEEAIAAATSKKAALEAAINAAEHYMKALRLAPADDKKLLDAKCKELISKAEKIKAATDWQSAARAGPQKAFPSLRPPASTRKLTTREEIIILEGAKLNGYIFPPWSRAPPQDEFVYKGQLFTDTPDLHLSECQREIFAGWKRPHDLLQTMNTAKQPYDIINPAMSASGETDLVQDVLTDCSVVASLCATTARSERGLGQHASPTLYPCSEDKNPILSHSGKYIFRFYFNGSFRKVVIDDRLPSSKTTRSLHVIDRNNSNFLWPALVEKAYLKVRGGYDFPGSNSGTDLWVLTGWIPEQVFLHHDDSTSDEIWGRLYSAFWHGDVVLTIGTGKLTELEQQGLGLVSEHDYAILDLKEVQGRRQFLLKNPWAGAEPHIQSSLTADLGSLGLNDKPPLSPGTFWMDCEQVLQNFENLYLNWNPGLFKYREDIHFTWDLSHGRVIAGCFVKNPQFSISSDSGGTVWLLLGKHFKTDHQEFDTGESENETGFISIYIFQADGRRVSLSDGALHRGPYVDSPNTLMRLEMPPKSTYTAVVSEQSLPSSAQNFTLSAFSTAPVAVAPSLDKYLCLTKASGSWTAMTAGGNAESPRYHSNPQFSIRISEPTDVSILLETTEAELATHVKIFWSNGQRVSRVRSRDIIADSGDYRRGCALAETKSLDKGTYTIVCSTFAPDQFGRFTLWISSTIPCVVQPLVSESAGRRAVLSEVGVLSPGKDRMLASLRVSRLTRIRLIARNKRSTVGLRAVAPSPVLMTVELGQGPYKEILATSEDGAHSDAASGVRVEDFDLLPSAESRRVWIVIERIGGPGGQVEDHFEVEALAEERVEIGKWVIEDE
;
A
#
# COMPACT_ATOMS: atom_id res chain seq x y z
N MET A 1 65.64 9.93 -35.80
CA MET A 1 64.26 10.44 -35.95
C MET A 1 63.33 9.53 -35.16
N SER A 2 62.83 9.99 -34.02
CA SER A 2 61.91 9.25 -33.14
C SER A 2 60.50 9.22 -33.77
N ARG A 3 59.85 8.04 -33.78
CA ARG A 3 58.46 7.89 -34.25
C ARG A 3 57.52 8.80 -33.43
N PRO A 4 56.54 9.49 -34.04
CA PRO A 4 55.54 10.25 -33.29
C PRO A 4 54.70 9.30 -32.41
N ALA A 5 54.53 9.64 -31.14
CA ALA A 5 53.73 8.85 -30.20
C ALA A 5 52.25 8.88 -30.60
N SER A 6 51.58 7.73 -30.58
CA SER A 6 50.14 7.64 -30.86
C SER A 6 49.31 8.18 -29.69
N THR A 7 48.11 8.71 -29.96
CA THR A 7 47.18 9.23 -28.94
C THR A 7 46.93 8.20 -27.82
N GLN A 8 46.81 6.92 -28.17
CA GLN A 8 46.60 5.83 -27.22
C GLN A 8 47.82 5.58 -26.32
N SER A 9 49.04 5.75 -26.85
CA SER A 9 50.28 5.68 -26.06
C SER A 9 50.44 6.84 -25.08
N LEU A 10 49.92 8.03 -25.43
CA LEU A 10 49.95 9.19 -24.53
C LEU A 10 48.90 9.06 -23.42
N ILE A 11 47.74 8.48 -23.72
CA ILE A 11 46.71 8.18 -22.71
C ILE A 11 47.19 7.11 -21.72
N SER A 12 47.88 6.06 -22.19
CA SER A 12 48.43 5.05 -21.28
C SER A 12 49.52 5.61 -20.37
N GLN A 13 50.41 6.45 -20.90
CA GLN A 13 51.40 7.18 -20.11
C GLN A 13 50.76 8.13 -19.09
N ALA A 14 49.67 8.80 -19.49
CA ALA A 14 48.94 9.69 -18.59
C ALA A 14 48.27 8.94 -17.43
N ARG A 15 47.68 7.76 -17.69
CA ARG A 15 47.09 6.91 -16.65
C ARG A 15 48.13 6.34 -15.68
N SER A 16 49.26 5.89 -16.20
CA SER A 16 50.37 5.41 -15.35
C SER A 16 50.91 6.54 -14.45
N ALA A 17 51.01 7.76 -14.96
CA ALA A 17 51.38 8.93 -14.16
C ALA A 17 50.29 9.32 -13.14
N GLU A 18 49.00 9.11 -13.45
CA GLU A 18 47.86 9.33 -12.55
C GLU A 18 47.87 8.35 -11.36
N GLU A 19 48.17 7.07 -11.61
CA GLU A 19 48.36 6.04 -10.57
C GLU A 19 49.55 6.36 -9.66
N ALA A 20 50.64 6.90 -10.23
CA ALA A 20 51.81 7.30 -9.48
C ALA A 20 51.56 8.48 -8.51
N ILE A 21 50.47 9.25 -8.66
CA ILE A 21 50.10 10.33 -7.72
C ILE A 21 49.73 9.74 -6.36
N ALA A 22 48.95 8.66 -6.34
CA ALA A 22 48.49 8.02 -5.12
C ALA A 22 49.58 7.16 -4.45
N ALA A 23 50.52 6.65 -5.25
CA ALA A 23 51.66 5.85 -4.78
C ALA A 23 52.89 6.70 -4.40
N ALA A 24 52.82 8.02 -4.53
CA ALA A 24 53.95 8.91 -4.25
C ALA A 24 54.31 8.92 -2.75
N THR A 25 55.61 8.87 -2.45
CA THR A 25 56.16 8.87 -1.08
C THR A 25 56.50 10.28 -0.57
N SER A 26 56.39 11.31 -1.41
CA SER A 26 56.63 12.71 -1.03
C SER A 26 55.75 13.69 -1.81
N LYS A 27 55.48 14.87 -1.21
CA LYS A 27 54.71 15.97 -1.83
C LYS A 27 55.25 16.38 -3.19
N LYS A 28 56.58 16.38 -3.34
CA LYS A 28 57.26 16.72 -4.59
C LYS A 28 57.01 15.66 -5.68
N ALA A 29 57.13 14.37 -5.32
CA ALA A 29 56.87 13.27 -6.25
C ALA A 29 55.39 13.22 -6.68
N ALA A 30 54.45 13.47 -5.77
CA ALA A 30 53.02 13.53 -6.08
C ALA A 30 52.68 14.69 -7.03
N LEU A 31 53.31 15.85 -6.81
CA LEU A 31 53.13 17.03 -7.67
C LEU A 31 53.71 16.81 -9.06
N GLU A 32 54.92 16.24 -9.16
CA GLU A 32 55.56 15.91 -10.45
C GLU A 32 54.75 14.86 -11.23
N ALA A 33 54.22 13.83 -10.56
CA ALA A 33 53.35 12.83 -11.17
C ALA A 33 52.05 13.47 -11.71
N ALA A 34 51.43 14.38 -10.97
CA ALA A 34 50.21 15.09 -11.38
C ALA A 34 50.46 16.01 -12.59
N ILE A 35 51.58 16.74 -12.61
CA ILE A 35 51.98 17.59 -13.74
C ILE A 35 52.26 16.73 -14.98
N ASN A 36 53.01 15.63 -14.82
CA ASN A 36 53.31 14.71 -15.93
C ASN A 36 52.03 14.11 -16.52
N ALA A 37 51.10 13.67 -15.68
CA ALA A 37 49.81 13.15 -16.13
C ALA A 37 49.03 14.21 -16.93
N ALA A 38 48.96 15.46 -16.44
CA ALA A 38 48.31 16.56 -17.14
C ALA A 38 48.98 16.86 -18.51
N GLU A 39 50.31 16.86 -18.57
CA GLU A 39 51.05 17.05 -19.83
C GLU A 39 50.79 15.96 -20.87
N HIS A 40 50.74 14.70 -20.44
CA HIS A 40 50.45 13.59 -21.34
C HIS A 40 49.01 13.65 -21.87
N TYR A 41 48.03 14.01 -21.04
CA TYR A 41 46.66 14.28 -21.50
C TYR A 41 46.56 15.50 -22.41
N MET A 42 47.32 16.60 -22.17
CA MET A 42 47.39 17.74 -23.09
C MET A 42 47.97 17.36 -24.45
N LYS A 43 49.02 16.52 -24.47
CA LYS A 43 49.63 16.02 -25.70
C LYS A 43 48.66 15.09 -26.44
N ALA A 44 47.93 14.23 -25.73
CA ALA A 44 46.89 13.37 -26.30
C ALA A 44 45.72 14.19 -26.88
N LEU A 45 45.27 15.24 -26.19
CA LEU A 45 44.19 16.13 -26.62
C LEU A 45 44.47 16.80 -27.97
N ARG A 46 45.73 17.17 -28.23
CA ARG A 46 46.15 17.77 -29.52
C ARG A 46 46.09 16.79 -30.69
N LEU A 47 46.20 15.49 -30.41
CA LEU A 47 46.24 14.41 -31.39
C LEU A 47 44.92 13.62 -31.48
N ALA A 48 43.93 13.94 -30.64
CA ALA A 48 42.67 13.20 -30.55
C ALA A 48 41.61 13.67 -31.59
N PRO A 49 40.76 12.75 -32.08
CA PRO A 49 39.59 13.08 -32.90
C PRO A 49 38.54 13.87 -32.08
N ALA A 50 37.59 14.52 -32.78
CA ALA A 50 36.68 15.51 -32.17
C ALA A 50 35.85 14.96 -30.98
N ASP A 51 35.47 13.69 -31.02
CA ASP A 51 34.60 13.07 -30.02
C ASP A 51 35.31 12.86 -28.66
N ASP A 52 36.62 12.59 -28.67
CA ASP A 52 37.41 12.34 -27.45
C ASP A 52 37.97 13.63 -26.82
N LYS A 53 37.96 14.75 -27.55
CA LYS A 53 38.55 16.01 -27.08
C LYS A 53 37.91 16.54 -25.80
N LYS A 54 36.58 16.40 -25.65
CA LYS A 54 35.87 16.87 -24.45
C LYS A 54 36.30 16.11 -23.19
N LEU A 55 36.47 14.78 -23.30
CA LEU A 55 36.87 13.92 -22.19
C LEU A 55 38.34 14.19 -21.79
N LEU A 56 39.23 14.32 -22.78
CA LEU A 56 40.65 14.58 -22.55
C LEU A 56 40.90 16.00 -22.00
N ASP A 57 40.13 17.00 -22.44
CA ASP A 57 40.19 18.37 -21.90
C ASP A 57 39.71 18.41 -20.43
N ALA A 58 38.64 17.69 -20.11
CA ALA A 58 38.17 17.55 -18.72
C ALA A 58 39.24 16.90 -17.82
N LYS A 59 39.85 15.80 -18.27
CA LYS A 59 40.93 15.10 -17.55
C LYS A 59 42.18 15.96 -17.36
N CYS A 60 42.54 16.75 -18.36
CA CYS A 60 43.63 17.72 -18.24
C CYS A 60 43.36 18.76 -17.15
N LYS A 61 42.17 19.38 -17.17
CA LYS A 61 41.78 20.41 -16.18
C LYS A 61 41.70 19.83 -14.76
N GLU A 62 41.21 18.61 -14.63
CA GLU A 62 41.17 17.86 -13.37
C GLU A 62 42.57 17.72 -12.75
N LEU A 63 43.55 17.27 -13.54
CA LEU A 63 44.90 17.02 -13.04
C LEU A 63 45.69 18.30 -12.76
N ILE A 64 45.43 19.39 -13.51
CA ILE A 64 45.99 20.71 -13.20
C ILE A 64 45.44 21.20 -11.84
N SER A 65 44.12 21.10 -11.63
CA SER A 65 43.52 21.46 -10.34
C SER A 65 44.04 20.59 -9.20
N LYS A 66 44.26 19.29 -9.45
CA LYS A 66 44.85 18.37 -8.47
C LYS A 66 46.30 18.74 -8.12
N ALA A 67 47.12 19.11 -9.11
CA ALA A 67 48.47 19.62 -8.88
C ALA A 67 48.48 20.90 -8.03
N GLU A 68 47.56 21.84 -8.28
CA GLU A 68 47.42 23.06 -7.47
C GLU A 68 47.01 22.76 -6.02
N LYS A 69 46.06 21.84 -5.81
CA LYS A 69 45.63 21.40 -4.47
C LYS A 69 46.76 20.72 -3.71
N ILE A 70 47.50 19.81 -4.34
CA ILE A 70 48.69 19.16 -3.74
C ILE A 70 49.73 20.22 -3.35
N LYS A 71 49.96 21.22 -4.20
CA LYS A 71 50.90 22.32 -3.94
C LYS A 71 50.48 23.15 -2.71
N ALA A 72 49.20 23.50 -2.60
CA ALA A 72 48.67 24.37 -1.55
C ALA A 72 48.41 23.67 -0.20
N ALA A 73 48.15 22.35 -0.19
CA ALA A 73 47.75 21.63 1.02
C ALA A 73 48.90 21.43 2.03
N THR A 74 48.57 21.57 3.32
CA THR A 74 49.42 21.18 4.47
C THR A 74 49.48 19.67 4.64
N ASP A 75 48.37 18.96 4.46
CA ASP A 75 48.30 17.50 4.28
C ASP A 75 48.13 17.16 2.79
N TRP A 76 49.25 16.94 2.11
CA TRP A 76 49.28 16.64 0.68
C TRP A 76 48.82 15.21 0.35
N GLN A 77 48.82 14.28 1.31
CA GLN A 77 48.44 12.88 1.09
C GLN A 77 46.93 12.75 0.94
N SER A 78 46.17 13.50 1.74
CA SER A 78 44.71 13.66 1.57
C SER A 78 44.37 14.30 0.22
N ALA A 79 45.08 15.36 -0.19
CA ALA A 79 44.88 16.01 -1.48
C ALA A 79 45.27 15.13 -2.70
N ALA A 80 46.26 14.25 -2.54
CA ALA A 80 46.70 13.31 -3.58
C ALA A 80 45.74 12.12 -3.73
N ARG A 81 45.15 11.65 -2.62
CA ARG A 81 44.18 10.55 -2.58
C ARG A 81 42.74 10.98 -2.87
N ALA A 82 42.43 12.28 -2.75
CA ALA A 82 41.15 12.81 -3.19
C ALA A 82 40.92 12.47 -4.67
N GLY A 83 39.92 11.60 -4.91
CA GLY A 83 39.36 11.38 -6.24
C GLY A 83 38.74 12.66 -6.80
N PRO A 84 38.22 12.65 -8.04
CA PRO A 84 37.56 13.81 -8.62
C PRO A 84 36.46 14.30 -7.67
N GLN A 85 36.73 15.38 -6.93
CA GLN A 85 35.70 16.22 -6.33
C GLN A 85 35.01 16.90 -7.50
N LYS A 86 34.10 16.17 -8.16
CA LYS A 86 32.96 16.82 -8.79
C LYS A 86 32.33 17.62 -7.67
N ALA A 87 32.39 18.94 -7.75
CA ALA A 87 31.42 19.77 -7.08
C ALA A 87 30.08 19.38 -7.70
N PHE A 88 29.48 18.32 -7.16
CA PHE A 88 28.14 17.94 -7.54
C PHE A 88 27.25 19.13 -7.17
N PRO A 89 26.43 19.64 -8.09
CA PRO A 89 25.47 20.67 -7.75
C PRO A 89 24.68 20.19 -6.53
N SER A 90 24.69 20.97 -5.45
CA SER A 90 23.86 20.70 -4.28
C SER A 90 22.40 20.70 -4.73
N LEU A 91 21.85 19.52 -4.97
CA LEU A 91 20.45 19.34 -5.31
C LEU A 91 19.64 19.71 -4.06
N ARG A 92 18.74 20.70 -4.21
CA ARG A 92 17.90 21.17 -3.11
C ARG A 92 16.58 20.42 -3.12
N PRO A 93 16.14 19.86 -1.98
CA PRO A 93 14.85 19.19 -1.90
C PRO A 93 13.71 20.19 -2.18
N PRO A 94 12.67 19.77 -2.93
CA PRO A 94 11.51 20.60 -3.17
C PRO A 94 10.67 20.75 -1.90
N ALA A 95 10.14 21.94 -1.68
CA ALA A 95 9.13 22.19 -0.66
C ALA A 95 7.72 22.00 -1.25
N SER A 96 6.77 21.56 -0.42
CA SER A 96 5.37 21.47 -0.84
C SER A 96 4.86 22.86 -1.24
N THR A 97 4.30 22.99 -2.45
CA THR A 97 3.71 24.25 -2.95
C THR A 97 2.26 24.45 -2.52
N ARG A 98 1.61 23.37 -2.06
CA ARG A 98 0.19 23.38 -1.68
C ARG A 98 0.01 24.04 -0.31
N LYS A 99 -0.96 24.95 -0.21
CA LYS A 99 -1.37 25.54 1.07
C LYS A 99 -2.17 24.52 1.88
N LEU A 100 -1.79 24.30 3.13
CA LEU A 100 -2.50 23.42 4.04
C LEU A 100 -3.85 24.02 4.42
N THR A 101 -4.87 23.17 4.50
CA THR A 101 -6.15 23.53 5.13
C THR A 101 -6.01 23.52 6.65
N THR A 102 -6.93 24.17 7.37
CA THR A 102 -6.94 24.16 8.85
C THR A 102 -6.99 22.73 9.42
N ARG A 103 -7.69 21.80 8.76
CA ARG A 103 -7.74 20.40 9.20
C ARG A 103 -6.38 19.72 9.05
N GLU A 104 -5.66 20.01 7.99
CA GLU A 104 -4.31 19.49 7.75
C GLU A 104 -3.29 20.04 8.74
N GLU A 105 -3.37 21.34 9.06
CA GLU A 105 -2.56 21.95 10.11
C GLU A 105 -2.81 21.27 11.46
N ILE A 106 -4.06 20.98 11.80
CA ILE A 106 -4.42 20.23 13.02
C ILE A 106 -3.78 18.83 13.00
N ILE A 107 -3.86 18.09 11.89
CA ILE A 107 -3.24 16.76 11.76
C ILE A 107 -1.73 16.83 12.02
N ILE A 108 -1.05 17.82 11.46
CA ILE A 108 0.40 18.03 11.68
C ILE A 108 0.71 18.37 13.14
N LEU A 109 -0.12 19.18 13.79
CA LEU A 109 0.04 19.55 15.20
C LEU A 109 -0.25 18.36 16.14
N GLU A 110 -1.28 17.56 15.87
CA GLU A 110 -1.57 16.33 16.60
C GLU A 110 -0.39 15.35 16.51
N GLY A 111 0.17 15.19 15.31
CA GLY A 111 1.35 14.35 15.07
C GLY A 111 2.63 14.81 15.79
N ALA A 112 2.62 15.96 16.48
CA ALA A 112 3.72 16.39 17.34
C ALA A 112 3.78 15.65 18.67
N LYS A 113 2.67 15.07 19.14
CA LYS A 113 2.63 14.34 20.41
C LYS A 113 2.86 12.86 20.14
N LEU A 114 3.94 12.31 20.68
CA LEU A 114 4.30 10.90 20.47
C LEU A 114 5.06 10.38 21.69
N ASN A 115 4.66 9.22 22.22
CA ASN A 115 5.31 8.51 23.32
C ASN A 115 5.49 9.37 24.58
N GLY A 116 4.51 10.23 24.88
CA GLY A 116 4.57 11.16 26.02
C GLY A 116 5.45 12.40 25.79
N TYR A 117 6.10 12.53 24.63
CA TYR A 117 6.92 13.68 24.25
C TYR A 117 6.22 14.60 23.26
N ILE A 118 6.70 15.84 23.16
CA ILE A 118 6.24 16.84 22.20
C ILE A 118 7.38 17.20 21.25
N PHE A 119 7.16 16.96 19.95
CA PHE A 119 8.08 17.20 18.85
C PHE A 119 7.50 18.26 17.90
N PRO A 120 7.70 19.56 18.20
CA PRO A 120 7.09 20.63 17.42
C PRO A 120 7.64 20.64 15.98
N PRO A 121 6.82 21.05 14.99
CA PRO A 121 7.29 21.22 13.62
C PRO A 121 8.52 22.14 13.53
N TRP A 122 9.45 21.79 12.65
CA TRP A 122 10.69 22.50 12.44
C TRP A 122 10.44 23.77 11.61
N SER A 123 10.54 24.93 12.24
CA SER A 123 10.38 26.22 11.57
C SER A 123 11.71 26.83 11.14
N ARG A 124 12.72 26.81 12.02
CA ARG A 124 14.05 27.40 11.78
C ARG A 124 15.12 26.71 12.60
N ALA A 125 16.38 26.92 12.20
CA ALA A 125 17.53 26.47 12.98
C ALA A 125 17.54 27.11 14.38
N PRO A 126 17.87 26.34 15.43
CA PRO A 126 17.99 26.87 16.78
C PRO A 126 19.16 27.86 16.86
N PRO A 127 19.00 28.99 17.55
CA PRO A 127 20.06 29.97 17.72
C PRO A 127 21.15 29.45 18.69
N GLN A 128 22.39 29.93 18.55
CA GLN A 128 23.53 29.40 19.31
C GLN A 128 23.41 29.61 20.84
N ASP A 129 22.66 30.63 21.28
CA ASP A 129 22.40 30.92 22.70
C ASP A 129 21.59 29.83 23.42
N GLU A 130 20.87 28.98 22.67
CA GLU A 130 20.14 27.83 23.22
C GLU A 130 21.10 26.74 23.75
N PHE A 131 22.37 26.76 23.33
CA PHE A 131 23.39 25.75 23.66
C PHE A 131 24.46 26.23 24.64
N VAL A 132 24.38 27.47 25.11
CA VAL A 132 25.32 28.05 26.07
C VAL A 132 25.05 27.51 27.47
N TYR A 133 26.12 27.19 28.20
CA TYR A 133 26.05 26.75 29.59
C TYR A 133 25.53 27.89 30.50
N LYS A 134 24.42 27.64 31.23
CA LYS A 134 23.75 28.62 32.10
C LYS A 134 23.83 28.23 33.59
N GLY A 135 24.89 27.56 34.01
CA GLY A 135 25.10 27.14 35.41
C GLY A 135 24.55 25.76 35.77
N GLN A 136 23.76 25.14 34.89
CA GLN A 136 23.32 23.74 35.00
C GLN A 136 23.28 23.10 33.61
N LEU A 137 23.72 21.84 33.52
CA LEU A 137 23.60 21.05 32.28
C LEU A 137 22.13 20.70 32.03
N PHE A 138 21.72 20.75 30.77
CA PHE A 138 20.38 20.38 30.33
C PHE A 138 20.13 18.90 30.58
N THR A 139 19.00 18.61 31.20
CA THR A 139 18.53 17.24 31.47
C THR A 139 17.15 17.11 30.83
N ASP A 140 17.02 16.13 29.96
CA ASP A 140 15.79 15.76 29.28
C ASP A 140 15.03 14.74 30.11
N THR A 141 13.71 14.93 30.27
CA THR A 141 12.88 14.12 31.16
C THR A 141 11.56 13.76 30.50
N PRO A 142 11.01 12.55 30.73
CA PRO A 142 11.59 11.46 31.52
C PRO A 142 12.79 10.78 30.81
N ASP A 143 13.51 9.93 31.54
CA ASP A 143 14.53 9.07 30.95
C ASP A 143 13.87 8.03 30.02
N LEU A 144 14.59 7.61 28.97
CA LEU A 144 14.08 6.63 28.01
C LEU A 144 13.97 5.23 28.63
N HIS A 145 12.95 4.48 28.21
CA HIS A 145 12.73 3.12 28.67
C HIS A 145 13.82 2.18 28.16
N LEU A 146 14.09 1.13 28.92
CA LEU A 146 15.07 0.07 28.63
C LEU A 146 14.36 -1.28 28.74
N SER A 147 14.74 -2.23 27.89
CA SER A 147 14.25 -3.60 27.94
C SER A 147 14.74 -4.32 29.21
N GLU A 148 14.15 -5.46 29.54
CA GLU A 148 14.55 -6.23 30.72
C GLU A 148 16.04 -6.62 30.67
N CYS A 149 16.50 -7.16 29.55
CA CYS A 149 17.91 -7.51 29.32
C CYS A 149 18.86 -6.29 29.45
N GLN A 150 18.45 -5.12 28.96
CA GLN A 150 19.23 -3.89 29.10
C GLN A 150 19.31 -3.43 30.56
N ARG A 151 18.22 -3.54 31.32
CA ARG A 151 18.16 -3.15 32.75
C ARG A 151 19.08 -3.99 33.64
N GLU A 152 19.26 -5.27 33.34
CA GLU A 152 20.16 -6.15 34.10
C GLU A 152 21.60 -5.60 34.13
N ILE A 153 22.09 -5.16 32.97
CA ILE A 153 23.44 -4.61 32.81
C ILE A 153 23.51 -3.10 32.96
N PHE A 154 22.41 -2.40 33.18
CA PHE A 154 22.38 -0.93 33.28
C PHE A 154 23.06 -0.41 34.56
N ALA A 155 24.01 0.51 34.41
CA ALA A 155 24.77 1.16 35.49
C ALA A 155 24.37 2.63 35.73
N GLY A 156 23.35 3.13 35.02
CA GLY A 156 22.87 4.52 35.12
C GLY A 156 23.11 5.36 33.87
N TRP A 157 22.39 6.46 33.77
CA TRP A 157 22.56 7.49 32.74
C TRP A 157 23.79 8.35 33.06
N LYS A 158 24.82 8.29 32.23
CA LYS A 158 26.08 9.03 32.43
C LYS A 158 26.32 10.03 31.32
N ARG A 159 26.90 11.18 31.66
CA ARG A 159 27.38 12.16 30.67
C ARG A 159 28.60 11.60 29.94
N PRO A 160 28.95 12.11 28.75
CA PRO A 160 30.03 11.54 27.96
C PRO A 160 31.39 11.52 28.66
N HIS A 161 31.71 12.55 29.46
CA HIS A 161 32.98 12.60 30.17
C HIS A 161 33.09 11.49 31.23
N ASP A 162 32.03 11.26 32.00
CA ASP A 162 31.97 10.20 33.02
C ASP A 162 31.96 8.79 32.39
N LEU A 163 31.29 8.67 31.24
CA LEU A 163 31.19 7.44 30.46
C LEU A 163 32.58 7.00 29.96
N LEU A 164 33.32 7.91 29.32
CA LEU A 164 34.64 7.64 28.75
C LEU A 164 35.69 7.37 29.84
N GLN A 165 35.62 8.08 30.98
CA GLN A 165 36.50 7.81 32.12
C GLN A 165 36.30 6.39 32.69
N THR A 166 35.03 5.96 32.80
CA THR A 166 34.71 4.59 33.27
C THR A 166 35.27 3.53 32.32
N MET A 167 35.21 3.74 31.00
CA MET A 167 35.78 2.81 30.01
C MET A 167 37.32 2.77 30.05
N ASN A 168 37.97 3.91 30.33
CA ASN A 168 39.41 4.00 30.32
C ASN A 168 40.08 3.34 31.54
N THR A 169 39.43 3.36 32.71
CA THR A 169 39.91 2.64 33.91
C THR A 169 40.09 1.12 33.69
N ALA A 170 39.48 0.56 32.64
CA ALA A 170 39.62 -0.85 32.28
C ALA A 170 40.77 -1.14 31.28
N LYS A 171 41.34 -0.14 30.59
CA LYS A 171 42.32 -0.36 29.50
C LYS A 171 43.69 0.32 29.73
N GLN A 172 43.77 1.57 30.21
CA GLN A 172 45.04 2.26 30.55
C GLN A 172 44.79 3.51 31.46
N PRO A 173 45.39 3.65 32.66
CA PRO A 173 45.02 4.69 33.63
C PRO A 173 45.47 6.16 33.35
N TYR A 174 46.21 6.45 32.26
CA TYR A 174 46.98 7.69 32.16
C TYR A 174 46.59 8.66 31.03
N ASP A 175 45.68 8.31 30.12
CA ASP A 175 45.25 9.20 29.02
C ASP A 175 43.84 9.77 29.26
N ILE A 176 43.69 11.10 29.30
CA ILE A 176 42.36 11.73 29.38
C ILE A 176 41.71 11.67 28.00
N ILE A 177 40.77 10.74 27.80
CA ILE A 177 39.99 10.65 26.56
C ILE A 177 38.87 11.69 26.61
N ASN A 178 38.97 12.71 25.76
CA ASN A 178 37.93 13.73 25.61
C ASN A 178 36.91 13.30 24.55
N PRO A 179 35.61 13.57 24.76
CA PRO A 179 34.59 13.30 23.76
C PRO A 179 34.84 14.09 22.48
N ALA A 180 34.41 13.54 21.34
CA ALA A 180 34.54 14.16 20.03
C ALA A 180 33.24 14.01 19.20
N MET A 181 32.99 14.97 18.31
CA MET A 181 31.86 14.97 17.37
C MET A 181 32.29 14.67 15.92
N SER A 182 33.56 14.34 15.72
CA SER A 182 34.15 13.93 14.45
C SER A 182 35.06 12.74 14.68
N ALA A 183 34.97 11.73 13.81
CA ALA A 183 35.86 10.58 13.82
C ALA A 183 37.26 10.94 13.29
N SER A 184 38.27 10.23 13.75
CA SER A 184 39.63 10.29 13.22
C SER A 184 39.89 9.06 12.35
N GLY A 185 39.84 9.22 11.03
CA GLY A 185 40.00 8.11 10.08
C GLY A 185 38.67 7.42 9.74
N GLU A 186 38.73 6.13 9.40
CA GLU A 186 37.56 5.33 9.01
C GLU A 186 36.71 4.94 10.22
N THR A 187 35.40 5.06 10.08
CA THR A 187 34.44 4.67 11.11
C THR A 187 34.09 3.19 11.04
N ASP A 188 33.88 2.57 12.20
CA ASP A 188 33.41 1.19 12.29
C ASP A 188 32.31 1.07 13.35
N LEU A 189 31.11 1.47 12.92
CA LEU A 189 29.92 1.52 13.77
C LEU A 189 29.36 0.12 13.99
N VAL A 190 29.11 -0.21 15.26
CA VAL A 190 28.51 -1.48 15.67
C VAL A 190 27.59 -1.30 16.88
N GLN A 191 26.65 -2.24 17.02
CA GLN A 191 25.84 -2.42 18.23
C GLN A 191 26.10 -3.77 18.88
N ASP A 192 25.60 -3.91 20.10
CA ASP A 192 25.75 -5.11 20.93
C ASP A 192 24.37 -5.58 21.43
N VAL A 193 23.92 -5.15 22.62
CA VAL A 193 22.71 -5.69 23.28
C VAL A 193 21.40 -5.12 22.73
N LEU A 194 21.46 -4.19 21.78
CA LEU A 194 20.29 -3.51 21.22
C LEU A 194 19.72 -4.25 20.00
N THR A 195 18.40 -4.18 19.83
CA THR A 195 17.63 -4.77 18.74
C THR A 195 17.35 -3.80 17.58
N ASP A 196 17.99 -2.63 17.57
CA ASP A 196 17.79 -1.56 16.58
C ASP A 196 18.77 -1.64 15.38
N CYS A 197 19.00 -2.86 14.88
CA CYS A 197 19.92 -3.16 13.77
C CYS A 197 19.73 -2.27 12.55
N SER A 198 18.48 -1.97 12.23
CA SER A 198 18.06 -1.13 11.13
C SER A 198 18.56 0.31 11.25
N VAL A 199 18.61 0.84 12.48
CA VAL A 199 19.12 2.18 12.77
C VAL A 199 20.63 2.23 12.57
N VAL A 200 21.37 1.25 13.10
CA VAL A 200 22.83 1.24 12.98
C VAL A 200 23.27 0.93 11.56
N ALA A 201 22.58 0.04 10.83
CA ALA A 201 22.80 -0.15 9.40
C ALA A 201 22.60 1.16 8.60
N SER A 202 21.58 1.94 8.95
CA SER A 202 21.34 3.26 8.37
C SER A 202 22.47 4.25 8.65
N LEU A 203 23.02 4.27 9.87
CA LEU A 203 24.17 5.09 10.24
C LEU A 203 25.44 4.66 9.49
N CYS A 204 25.70 3.36 9.37
CA CYS A 204 26.80 2.81 8.58
C CYS A 204 26.72 3.27 7.12
N ALA A 205 25.56 3.10 6.47
CA ALA A 205 25.36 3.46 5.07
C ALA A 205 25.50 4.97 4.81
N THR A 206 24.94 5.81 5.70
CA THR A 206 25.06 7.27 5.59
C THR A 206 26.48 7.77 5.87
N THR A 207 27.19 7.14 6.81
CA THR A 207 28.57 7.48 7.14
C THR A 207 29.52 7.10 6.00
N ALA A 208 29.40 5.89 5.44
CA ALA A 208 30.17 5.48 4.27
C ALA A 208 29.94 6.40 3.06
N ARG A 209 28.69 6.85 2.84
CA ARG A 209 28.39 7.87 1.82
C ARG A 209 29.09 9.20 2.10
N SER A 210 29.17 9.62 3.36
CA SER A 210 29.89 10.84 3.76
C SER A 210 31.40 10.71 3.53
N GLU A 211 31.99 9.57 3.92
CA GLU A 211 33.41 9.24 3.72
C GLU A 211 33.80 9.20 2.24
N ARG A 212 32.87 8.84 1.34
CA ARG A 212 33.03 9.00 -0.12
C ARG A 212 33.02 10.45 -0.62
N GLY A 213 32.89 11.44 0.28
CA GLY A 213 32.87 12.86 -0.06
C GLY A 213 31.51 13.42 -0.49
N LEU A 214 30.41 12.68 -0.23
CA LEU A 214 29.06 13.06 -0.65
C LEU A 214 28.20 13.64 0.49
N GLY A 215 28.77 13.87 1.68
CA GLY A 215 28.08 13.95 2.97
C GLY A 215 27.11 15.11 3.28
N GLN A 216 26.94 16.12 2.42
CA GLN A 216 26.23 17.34 2.87
C GLN A 216 24.69 17.24 3.00
N HIS A 217 24.04 16.17 2.52
CA HIS A 217 22.58 16.12 2.41
C HIS A 217 21.88 14.86 2.96
N ALA A 218 22.61 13.77 3.21
CA ALA A 218 22.04 12.50 3.70
C ALA A 218 22.27 12.25 5.19
N SER A 219 23.08 13.06 5.88
CA SER A 219 23.37 12.85 7.30
C SER A 219 22.33 13.55 8.18
N PRO A 220 21.89 12.91 9.29
CA PRO A 220 20.97 13.54 10.25
C PRO A 220 21.51 14.88 10.75
N THR A 221 20.68 15.93 10.65
CA THR A 221 21.09 17.29 11.01
C THR A 221 21.03 17.47 12.53
N LEU A 222 22.16 17.86 13.13
CA LEU A 222 22.36 18.06 14.57
C LEU A 222 22.84 19.48 14.90
N TYR A 223 22.34 20.03 16.00
CA TYR A 223 22.79 21.29 16.59
C TYR A 223 23.22 21.09 18.05
N PRO A 224 24.29 21.77 18.51
CA PRO A 224 25.01 22.83 17.80
C PRO A 224 25.91 22.30 16.67
N CYS A 225 26.16 23.14 15.67
CA CYS A 225 27.05 22.85 14.55
C CYS A 225 27.90 24.07 14.19
N SER A 226 29.02 23.85 13.50
CA SER A 226 29.90 24.90 12.98
C SER A 226 29.27 25.63 11.78
N GLU A 227 29.92 26.68 11.29
CA GLU A 227 29.49 27.39 10.07
C GLU A 227 29.41 26.47 8.85
N ASP A 228 30.30 25.48 8.77
CA ASP A 228 30.33 24.43 7.74
C ASP A 228 29.28 23.32 7.98
N LYS A 229 28.36 23.51 8.93
CA LYS A 229 27.29 22.57 9.34
C LYS A 229 27.81 21.24 9.91
N ASN A 230 29.05 21.18 10.35
CA ASN A 230 29.58 20.01 11.05
C ASN A 230 29.14 20.03 12.52
N PRO A 231 28.66 18.92 13.09
CA PRO A 231 28.28 18.86 14.50
C PRO A 231 29.43 19.22 15.43
N ILE A 232 29.13 19.96 16.51
CA ILE A 232 30.10 20.31 17.56
C ILE A 232 29.56 19.95 18.94
N LEU A 233 30.46 19.86 19.92
CA LEU A 233 30.08 19.55 21.30
C LEU A 233 29.25 20.70 21.90
N SER A 234 28.19 20.33 22.60
CA SER A 234 27.33 21.26 23.33
C SER A 234 27.82 21.47 24.76
N HIS A 235 28.20 22.70 25.10
CA HIS A 235 28.63 23.07 26.46
C HIS A 235 27.49 23.03 27.49
N SER A 236 26.23 23.11 27.02
CA SER A 236 25.05 22.98 27.88
C SER A 236 24.60 21.53 28.07
N GLY A 237 25.19 20.56 27.35
CA GLY A 237 24.70 19.18 27.29
C GLY A 237 23.37 19.01 26.56
N LYS A 238 22.86 20.06 25.90
CA LYS A 238 21.62 20.04 25.09
C LYS A 238 21.94 19.84 23.62
N TYR A 239 21.20 18.96 22.97
CA TYR A 239 21.30 18.72 21.53
C TYR A 239 19.92 18.78 20.87
N ILE A 240 19.90 19.26 19.63
CA ILE A 240 18.66 19.39 18.85
C ILE A 240 18.86 18.77 17.48
N PHE A 241 18.02 17.78 17.17
CA PHE A 241 17.95 17.11 15.88
C PHE A 241 16.76 17.60 15.07
N ARG A 242 16.93 17.53 13.74
CA ARG A 242 15.86 17.78 12.76
C ARG A 242 15.53 16.46 12.04
N PHE A 243 14.51 15.76 12.51
CA PHE A 243 14.03 14.50 11.93
C PHE A 243 12.69 14.69 11.22
N TYR A 244 12.37 13.84 10.25
CA TYR A 244 11.14 13.88 9.48
C TYR A 244 10.17 12.77 9.92
N PHE A 245 9.02 13.12 10.47
CA PHE A 245 7.98 12.13 10.76
C PHE A 245 6.62 12.81 10.91
N ASN A 246 5.54 12.03 10.75
CA ASN A 246 4.17 12.53 10.85
C ASN A 246 3.95 13.78 9.96
N GLY A 247 4.38 13.67 8.69
CA GLY A 247 4.17 14.67 7.65
C GLY A 247 5.04 15.92 7.70
N SER A 248 5.98 16.07 8.64
CA SER A 248 6.84 17.26 8.68
C SER A 248 8.21 16.99 9.31
N PHE A 249 9.18 17.86 9.03
CA PHE A 249 10.39 17.92 9.84
C PHE A 249 10.05 18.47 11.24
N ARG A 250 10.65 17.91 12.28
CA ARG A 250 10.35 18.20 13.69
C ARG A 250 11.62 18.39 14.51
N LYS A 251 11.49 19.19 15.57
CA LYS A 251 12.55 19.44 16.55
C LYS A 251 12.56 18.30 17.58
N VAL A 252 13.63 17.52 17.60
CA VAL A 252 13.88 16.46 18.59
C VAL A 252 14.97 16.95 19.53
N VAL A 253 14.59 17.24 20.77
CA VAL A 253 15.52 17.74 21.80
C VAL A 253 15.92 16.57 22.68
N ILE A 254 17.22 16.42 22.92
CA ILE A 254 17.77 15.46 23.89
C ILE A 254 18.85 16.11 24.75
N ASP A 255 19.16 15.48 25.88
CA ASP A 255 20.43 15.68 26.57
C ASP A 255 21.50 14.67 26.11
N ASP A 256 22.74 14.83 26.56
CA ASP A 256 23.86 13.95 26.21
C ASP A 256 24.15 12.79 27.19
N ARG A 257 23.24 12.51 28.13
CA ARG A 257 23.40 11.32 28.99
C ARG A 257 23.17 10.06 28.16
N LEU A 258 24.07 9.09 28.21
CA LEU A 258 23.92 7.80 27.54
C LEU A 258 23.80 6.68 28.58
N PRO A 259 23.12 5.56 28.25
CA PRO A 259 23.03 4.44 29.17
C PRO A 259 24.40 3.78 29.32
N SER A 260 24.90 3.73 30.56
CA SER A 260 26.17 3.06 30.88
C SER A 260 25.94 1.61 31.31
N SER A 261 26.90 0.74 31.00
CA SER A 261 26.84 -0.69 31.33
C SER A 261 27.69 -1.04 32.55
N LYS A 262 27.25 -2.04 33.32
CA LYS A 262 27.98 -2.71 34.40
C LYS A 262 28.97 -3.74 33.85
N THR A 263 28.80 -4.16 32.60
CA THR A 263 29.61 -5.20 31.94
C THR A 263 30.44 -4.60 30.80
N THR A 264 31.18 -5.43 30.09
CA THR A 264 31.91 -5.03 28.87
C THR A 264 31.00 -4.79 27.67
N ARG A 265 29.69 -5.09 27.79
CA ARG A 265 28.71 -4.93 26.72
C ARG A 265 28.27 -3.49 26.56
N SER A 266 27.97 -3.07 25.34
CA SER A 266 27.45 -1.71 25.05
C SER A 266 25.92 -1.67 25.08
N LEU A 267 25.38 -0.53 25.52
CA LEU A 267 23.94 -0.20 25.56
C LEU A 267 23.56 0.90 24.54
N HIS A 268 24.48 1.24 23.65
CA HIS A 268 24.31 2.19 22.55
C HIS A 268 25.32 1.87 21.45
N VAL A 269 25.09 2.36 20.24
CA VAL A 269 26.02 2.26 19.12
C VAL A 269 27.39 2.83 19.48
N ILE A 270 28.45 2.12 19.12
CA ILE A 270 29.83 2.54 19.32
C ILE A 270 30.61 2.49 18.01
N ASP A 271 31.65 3.30 17.91
CA ASP A 271 32.67 3.17 16.88
C ASP A 271 33.87 2.41 17.48
N ARG A 272 34.22 1.25 16.90
CA ARG A 272 35.35 0.42 17.36
C ARG A 272 36.70 1.10 17.15
N ASN A 273 36.83 1.92 16.11
CA ASN A 273 38.05 2.66 15.79
C ASN A 273 38.12 3.96 16.60
N ASN A 274 36.97 4.56 16.93
CA ASN A 274 36.87 5.87 17.56
C ASN A 274 36.00 5.85 18.83
N SER A 275 36.52 5.28 19.92
CA SER A 275 35.75 5.11 21.17
C SER A 275 35.21 6.42 21.81
N ASN A 276 35.75 7.58 21.45
CA ASN A 276 35.30 8.89 21.92
C ASN A 276 34.32 9.61 20.98
N PHE A 277 33.94 8.98 19.87
CA PHE A 277 33.04 9.56 18.87
C PHE A 277 31.58 9.43 19.29
N LEU A 278 30.96 10.56 19.66
CA LEU A 278 29.62 10.57 20.27
C LEU A 278 28.46 10.70 19.30
N TRP A 279 28.70 11.24 18.10
CA TRP A 279 27.62 11.58 17.17
C TRP A 279 26.68 10.39 16.88
N PRO A 280 27.16 9.16 16.60
CA PRO A 280 26.28 8.02 16.36
C PRO A 280 25.35 7.73 17.54
N ALA A 281 25.88 7.70 18.76
CA ALA A 281 25.12 7.41 19.98
C ALA A 281 24.07 8.48 20.30
N LEU A 282 24.36 9.75 20.01
CA LEU A 282 23.39 10.84 20.17
C LEU A 282 22.27 10.78 19.12
N VAL A 283 22.59 10.41 17.87
CA VAL A 283 21.59 10.20 16.82
C VAL A 283 20.67 9.04 17.19
N GLU A 284 21.25 7.91 17.60
CA GLU A 284 20.52 6.73 18.08
C GLU A 284 19.58 7.11 19.22
N LYS A 285 20.07 7.77 20.28
CA LYS A 285 19.24 8.23 21.40
C LYS A 285 18.07 9.12 20.95
N ALA A 286 18.32 10.08 20.05
CA ALA A 286 17.27 10.95 19.53
C ALA A 286 16.23 10.16 18.73
N TYR A 287 16.65 9.16 17.96
CA TYR A 287 15.77 8.31 17.18
C TYR A 287 14.91 7.42 18.08
N LEU A 288 15.55 6.77 19.06
CA LEU A 288 14.89 5.91 20.03
C LEU A 288 13.89 6.69 20.90
N LYS A 289 14.17 7.97 21.21
CA LYS A 289 13.17 8.87 21.82
C LYS A 289 11.91 9.04 20.96
N VAL A 290 12.05 9.16 19.64
CA VAL A 290 10.90 9.21 18.72
C VAL A 290 10.17 7.88 18.68
N ARG A 291 10.88 6.75 18.80
CA ARG A 291 10.30 5.40 18.77
C ARG A 291 9.78 4.88 20.12
N GLY A 292 10.07 5.56 21.23
CA GLY A 292 9.48 5.31 22.55
C GLY A 292 10.49 4.95 23.64
N GLY A 293 11.66 4.46 23.28
CA GLY A 293 12.71 4.05 24.21
C GLY A 293 13.80 3.21 23.55
N TYR A 294 14.78 2.78 24.35
CA TYR A 294 15.84 1.84 23.96
C TYR A 294 15.36 0.38 23.90
N ASP A 295 14.15 0.10 24.39
CA ASP A 295 13.43 -1.16 24.23
C ASP A 295 12.80 -1.35 22.84
N PHE A 296 13.25 -0.55 21.88
CA PHE A 296 12.79 -0.59 20.50
C PHE A 296 13.11 -1.94 19.83
N PRO A 297 12.11 -2.68 19.32
CA PRO A 297 12.29 -4.04 18.79
C PRO A 297 12.96 -4.10 17.40
N GLY A 298 13.27 -2.96 16.78
CA GLY A 298 13.74 -2.88 15.40
C GLY A 298 12.64 -2.44 14.42
N SER A 299 13.05 -2.21 13.17
CA SER A 299 12.18 -1.74 12.07
C SER A 299 12.84 -2.04 10.72
N ASN A 300 12.21 -1.54 9.66
CA ASN A 300 12.79 -1.39 8.33
C ASN A 300 13.72 -0.17 8.26
N SER A 301 15.00 -0.37 7.91
CA SER A 301 16.01 0.70 7.75
C SER A 301 15.63 1.80 6.74
N GLY A 302 14.83 1.49 5.72
CA GLY A 302 14.27 2.49 4.81
C GLY A 302 13.36 3.51 5.52
N THR A 303 12.59 3.06 6.51
CA THR A 303 11.80 3.94 7.38
C THR A 303 12.71 4.76 8.29
N ASP A 304 13.75 4.13 8.83
CA ASP A 304 14.68 4.81 9.75
C ASP A 304 15.42 5.95 9.03
N LEU A 305 15.96 5.67 7.84
CA LEU A 305 16.56 6.67 6.96
C LEU A 305 15.58 7.77 6.57
N TRP A 306 14.31 7.44 6.29
CA TRP A 306 13.28 8.44 6.05
C TRP A 306 13.10 9.37 7.25
N VAL A 307 13.10 8.83 8.47
CA VAL A 307 12.99 9.63 9.69
C VAL A 307 14.23 10.49 9.93
N LEU A 308 15.41 9.91 9.79
CA LEU A 308 16.68 10.58 10.05
C LEU A 308 16.97 11.71 9.03
N THR A 309 16.54 11.54 7.78
CA THR A 309 17.02 12.37 6.66
C THR A 309 15.90 13.07 5.88
N GLY A 310 14.69 12.52 5.88
CA GLY A 310 13.60 12.91 4.97
C GLY A 310 13.80 12.46 3.52
N TRP A 311 14.68 11.48 3.27
CA TRP A 311 14.92 10.91 1.93
C TRP A 311 13.90 9.84 1.58
N ILE A 312 13.40 9.89 0.35
CA ILE A 312 12.20 9.16 -0.10
C ILE A 312 12.45 7.64 -0.03
N PRO A 313 11.77 6.90 0.85
CA PRO A 313 11.96 5.46 0.99
C PRO A 313 11.26 4.70 -0.15
N GLU A 314 11.93 3.67 -0.66
CA GLU A 314 11.42 2.65 -1.57
C GLU A 314 11.84 1.28 -1.03
N GLN A 315 10.88 0.36 -0.93
CA GLN A 315 11.12 -1.04 -0.59
C GLN A 315 11.01 -1.87 -1.86
N VAL A 316 12.08 -2.60 -2.18
CA VAL A 316 12.12 -3.53 -3.31
C VAL A 316 12.11 -4.95 -2.76
N PHE A 317 11.05 -5.69 -3.10
CA PHE A 317 10.90 -7.11 -2.76
C PHE A 317 11.68 -7.95 -3.77
N LEU A 318 12.79 -8.56 -3.33
CA LEU A 318 13.77 -9.19 -4.22
C LEU A 318 13.26 -10.52 -4.82
N HIS A 319 12.26 -11.15 -4.20
CA HIS A 319 11.67 -12.41 -4.66
C HIS A 319 10.39 -12.23 -5.49
N HIS A 320 10.04 -11.00 -5.87
CA HIS A 320 8.90 -10.76 -6.76
C HIS A 320 9.30 -10.98 -8.23
N ASP A 321 8.46 -11.66 -9.01
CA ASP A 321 8.72 -12.19 -10.37
C ASP A 321 9.22 -11.16 -11.42
N ASP A 322 9.11 -9.86 -11.13
CA ASP A 322 9.41 -8.77 -12.05
C ASP A 322 10.81 -8.14 -11.85
N SER A 323 11.60 -8.57 -10.87
CA SER A 323 12.88 -7.91 -10.54
C SER A 323 14.10 -8.69 -11.04
N THR A 324 14.72 -8.22 -12.12
CA THR A 324 15.98 -8.82 -12.62
C THR A 324 17.23 -8.16 -12.03
N SER A 325 18.32 -8.93 -11.94
CA SER A 325 19.66 -8.43 -11.53
C SER A 325 20.11 -7.22 -12.35
N ASP A 326 19.87 -7.24 -13.67
CA ASP A 326 20.22 -6.15 -14.58
C ASP A 326 19.45 -4.85 -14.31
N GLU A 327 18.14 -4.95 -14.07
CA GLU A 327 17.30 -3.78 -13.81
C GLU A 327 17.62 -3.14 -12.47
N ILE A 328 17.78 -3.95 -11.41
CA ILE A 328 18.17 -3.45 -10.09
C ILE A 328 19.55 -2.78 -10.18
N TRP A 329 20.54 -3.47 -10.75
CA TRP A 329 21.89 -2.91 -10.85
C TRP A 329 21.94 -1.64 -11.69
N GLY A 330 21.27 -1.62 -12.85
CA GLY A 330 21.22 -0.46 -13.74
C GLY A 330 20.59 0.77 -13.10
N ARG A 331 19.56 0.57 -12.24
CA ARG A 331 18.94 1.64 -11.47
C ARG A 331 19.85 2.17 -10.36
N LEU A 332 20.55 1.28 -9.66
CA LEU A 332 21.28 1.60 -8.44
C LEU A 332 22.67 2.15 -8.68
N TYR A 333 23.44 1.52 -9.57
CA TYR A 333 24.88 1.72 -9.66
C TYR A 333 25.25 3.18 -9.91
N SER A 334 24.59 3.81 -10.90
CA SER A 334 24.81 5.23 -11.19
C SER A 334 24.34 6.11 -10.04
N ALA A 335 23.12 5.90 -9.53
CA ALA A 335 22.55 6.70 -8.45
C ALA A 335 23.42 6.67 -7.18
N PHE A 336 23.97 5.50 -6.84
CA PHE A 336 24.84 5.31 -5.68
C PHE A 336 26.13 6.15 -5.79
N TRP A 337 26.80 6.09 -6.94
CA TRP A 337 28.04 6.85 -7.19
C TRP A 337 27.82 8.36 -7.35
N HIS A 338 26.63 8.78 -7.78
CA HIS A 338 26.22 10.19 -7.73
C HIS A 338 25.81 10.65 -6.32
N GLY A 339 25.62 9.71 -5.40
CA GLY A 339 25.16 10.01 -4.05
C GLY A 339 23.67 10.31 -3.97
N ASP A 340 22.88 9.89 -4.94
CA ASP A 340 21.44 10.14 -5.03
C ASP A 340 20.59 9.06 -4.33
N VAL A 341 21.22 8.00 -3.83
CA VAL A 341 20.56 6.94 -3.07
C VAL A 341 21.43 6.46 -1.91
N VAL A 342 20.80 6.13 -0.79
CA VAL A 342 21.39 5.38 0.33
C VAL A 342 20.76 3.99 0.35
N LEU A 343 21.56 2.96 0.58
CA LEU A 343 21.17 1.57 0.41
C LEU A 343 21.41 0.75 1.68
N THR A 344 20.40 0.00 2.08
CA THR A 344 20.44 -1.03 3.14
C THR A 344 19.65 -2.24 2.66
N ILE A 345 19.84 -3.39 3.31
CA ILE A 345 19.23 -4.65 2.88
C ILE A 345 18.88 -5.52 4.08
N GLY A 346 17.72 -6.17 4.03
CA GLY A 346 17.17 -6.98 5.11
C GLY A 346 17.00 -8.45 4.72
N THR A 347 17.36 -9.35 5.64
CA THR A 347 17.06 -10.77 5.54
C THR A 347 15.63 -11.06 6.01
N GLY A 348 15.02 -12.08 5.41
CA GLY A 348 13.77 -12.65 5.92
C GLY A 348 14.01 -13.62 7.08
N LYS A 349 13.04 -14.48 7.31
CA LYS A 349 13.15 -15.57 8.29
C LYS A 349 14.06 -16.67 7.75
N LEU A 350 15.23 -16.84 8.38
CA LEU A 350 16.23 -17.86 8.04
C LEU A 350 16.24 -18.97 9.10
N THR A 351 16.32 -20.22 8.67
CA THR A 351 16.53 -21.37 9.57
C THR A 351 17.93 -21.31 10.20
N GLU A 352 18.13 -21.97 11.34
CA GLU A 352 19.46 -22.03 11.98
C GLU A 352 20.55 -22.60 11.04
N LEU A 353 20.16 -23.56 10.18
CA LEU A 353 21.07 -24.16 9.20
C LEU A 353 21.47 -23.15 8.11
N GLU A 354 20.53 -22.35 7.62
CA GLU A 354 20.80 -21.28 6.65
C GLU A 354 21.66 -20.18 7.27
N GLN A 355 21.36 -19.77 8.50
CA GLN A 355 22.17 -18.76 9.22
C GLN A 355 23.62 -19.22 9.38
N GLN A 356 23.84 -20.47 9.79
CA GLN A 356 25.18 -21.05 9.92
C GLN A 356 25.88 -21.25 8.57
N GLY A 357 25.15 -21.71 7.55
CA GLY A 357 25.70 -21.99 6.23
C GLY A 357 26.06 -20.75 5.41
N LEU A 358 25.25 -19.69 5.53
CA LEU A 358 25.43 -18.42 4.81
C LEU A 358 26.23 -17.40 5.61
N GLY A 359 26.31 -17.55 6.94
CA GLY A 359 26.88 -16.54 7.84
C GLY A 359 26.02 -15.28 7.94
N LEU A 360 24.72 -15.39 7.63
CA LEU A 360 23.74 -14.31 7.71
C LEU A 360 22.87 -14.48 8.96
N VAL A 361 22.35 -13.37 9.47
CA VAL A 361 21.46 -13.31 10.62
C VAL A 361 20.02 -13.27 10.10
N SER A 362 19.11 -14.03 10.71
CA SER A 362 17.67 -13.99 10.40
C SER A 362 17.05 -12.66 10.82
N GLU A 363 16.10 -12.14 10.03
CA GLU A 363 15.30 -10.93 10.35
C GLU A 363 16.17 -9.73 10.74
N HIS A 364 17.21 -9.45 9.96
CA HIS A 364 18.26 -8.48 10.30
C HIS A 364 18.65 -7.58 9.13
N ASP A 365 18.99 -6.34 9.45
CA ASP A 365 19.38 -5.30 8.48
C ASP A 365 20.90 -5.14 8.38
N TYR A 366 21.38 -5.07 7.14
CA TYR A 366 22.76 -4.86 6.75
C TYR A 366 22.92 -3.54 5.99
N ALA A 367 24.07 -2.90 6.16
CA ALA A 367 24.41 -1.70 5.41
C ALA A 367 25.12 -2.04 4.09
N ILE A 368 24.75 -1.38 3.00
CA ILE A 368 25.48 -1.47 1.73
C ILE A 368 26.49 -0.30 1.68
N LEU A 369 27.76 -0.64 1.88
CA LEU A 369 28.84 0.32 2.00
C LEU A 369 29.44 0.71 0.66
N ASP A 370 29.49 -0.19 -0.33
CA ASP A 370 30.11 0.06 -1.64
C ASP A 370 29.51 -0.84 -2.74
N LEU A 371 29.64 -0.41 -4.00
CA LEU A 371 29.21 -1.16 -5.19
C LEU A 371 30.37 -1.28 -6.18
N LYS A 372 30.60 -2.49 -6.69
CA LYS A 372 31.73 -2.75 -7.58
C LYS A 372 31.31 -3.58 -8.78
N GLU A 373 31.72 -3.13 -9.98
CA GLU A 373 31.58 -3.87 -11.23
C GLU A 373 32.95 -4.07 -11.88
N VAL A 374 33.37 -5.34 -12.01
CA VAL A 374 34.66 -5.70 -12.65
C VAL A 374 34.46 -6.89 -13.57
N GLN A 375 34.83 -6.72 -14.85
CA GLN A 375 34.72 -7.77 -15.88
C GLN A 375 33.31 -8.40 -15.97
N GLY A 376 32.26 -7.59 -15.77
CA GLY A 376 30.87 -8.05 -15.78
C GLY A 376 30.39 -8.70 -14.47
N ARG A 377 31.28 -8.92 -13.49
CA ARG A 377 30.90 -9.36 -12.14
C ARG A 377 30.50 -8.17 -11.29
N ARG A 378 29.31 -8.22 -10.71
CA ARG A 378 28.68 -7.15 -9.92
C ARG A 378 28.58 -7.56 -8.46
N GLN A 379 29.09 -6.71 -7.57
CA GLN A 379 29.26 -7.05 -6.17
C GLN A 379 28.81 -5.90 -5.25
N PHE A 380 28.17 -6.26 -4.14
CA PHE A 380 27.80 -5.38 -3.04
C PHE A 380 28.76 -5.59 -1.87
N LEU A 381 29.24 -4.50 -1.26
CA LEU A 381 29.97 -4.56 0.01
C LEU A 381 28.97 -4.39 1.15
N LEU A 382 28.74 -5.48 1.90
CA LEU A 382 27.77 -5.54 2.99
C LEU A 382 28.49 -5.42 4.34
N LYS A 383 27.85 -4.75 5.31
CA LYS A 383 28.31 -4.65 6.71
C LYS A 383 27.22 -5.12 7.65
N ASN A 384 27.56 -6.10 8.48
CA ASN A 384 26.76 -6.48 9.65
C ASN A 384 27.00 -5.46 10.79
N PRO A 385 25.96 -4.77 11.30
CA PRO A 385 26.10 -3.87 12.44
C PRO A 385 26.33 -4.58 13.79
N TRP A 386 26.15 -5.89 13.92
CA TRP A 386 26.38 -6.61 15.18
C TRP A 386 27.86 -6.88 15.46
N ALA A 387 28.31 -6.50 16.67
CA ALA A 387 29.68 -6.68 17.13
C ALA A 387 30.07 -8.15 17.39
N GLY A 388 29.10 -9.03 17.67
CA GLY A 388 29.33 -10.42 18.07
C GLY A 388 29.14 -11.49 16.99
N ALA A 389 28.64 -11.13 15.80
CA ALA A 389 28.37 -12.06 14.70
C ALA A 389 29.40 -11.85 13.58
N GLU A 390 30.55 -12.50 13.69
CA GLU A 390 31.45 -12.61 12.54
C GLU A 390 30.84 -13.59 11.53
N PRO A 391 30.61 -13.18 10.27
CA PRO A 391 30.14 -14.11 9.26
C PRO A 391 31.18 -15.22 9.09
N HIS A 392 30.82 -16.46 9.42
CA HIS A 392 31.57 -17.64 8.97
C HIS A 392 31.29 -17.86 7.47
N ILE A 393 31.60 -16.86 6.65
CA ILE A 393 31.53 -17.00 5.19
C ILE A 393 32.65 -17.98 4.84
N GLN A 394 32.26 -19.21 4.49
CA GLN A 394 33.20 -20.20 3.98
C GLN A 394 34.02 -19.56 2.87
N SER A 395 35.33 -19.77 2.94
CA SER A 395 36.34 -19.24 2.02
C SER A 395 36.05 -19.50 0.54
N SER A 396 35.08 -20.36 0.21
CA SER A 396 34.56 -20.59 -1.14
C SER A 396 33.91 -19.36 -1.78
N LEU A 397 33.37 -18.41 -1.00
CA LEU A 397 32.74 -17.18 -1.52
C LEU A 397 33.74 -16.05 -1.82
N THR A 398 34.97 -16.18 -1.32
CA THR A 398 36.12 -15.29 -1.62
C THR A 398 37.15 -15.94 -2.56
N ALA A 399 37.05 -17.25 -2.79
CA ALA A 399 38.01 -18.03 -3.55
C ALA A 399 37.77 -17.91 -5.06
N ASP A 400 38.10 -16.74 -5.62
CA ASP A 400 38.58 -16.65 -7.01
C ASP A 400 39.58 -15.51 -7.24
N LEU A 401 39.97 -14.78 -6.19
CA LEU A 401 41.05 -13.77 -6.25
C LEU A 401 42.45 -14.38 -6.24
N GLY A 402 42.58 -15.71 -6.15
CA GLY A 402 43.86 -16.43 -6.18
C GLY A 402 44.51 -16.53 -7.57
N SER A 403 43.83 -16.18 -8.66
CA SER A 403 44.36 -16.36 -10.02
C SER A 403 44.93 -15.10 -10.68
N LEU A 404 44.84 -13.93 -10.04
CA LEU A 404 45.35 -12.64 -10.57
C LEU A 404 46.10 -11.81 -9.50
N GLY A 405 47.03 -12.43 -8.77
CA GLY A 405 48.26 -11.79 -8.24
C GLY A 405 48.22 -10.37 -7.66
N LEU A 406 47.19 -9.98 -6.89
CA LEU A 406 47.13 -8.66 -6.22
C LEU A 406 46.88 -8.85 -4.71
N ASN A 407 47.95 -9.07 -3.96
CA ASN A 407 47.94 -9.30 -2.49
C ASN A 407 48.07 -8.01 -1.64
N ASP A 408 47.76 -6.82 -2.19
CA ASP A 408 48.01 -5.53 -1.51
C ASP A 408 46.73 -4.75 -1.10
N LYS A 409 45.61 -5.42 -0.78
CA LYS A 409 44.43 -4.74 -0.23
C LYS A 409 44.39 -4.84 1.30
N PRO A 410 44.13 -3.73 2.02
CA PRO A 410 43.94 -3.78 3.47
C PRO A 410 42.77 -4.72 3.83
N PRO A 411 42.84 -5.41 4.97
CA PRO A 411 41.74 -6.25 5.44
C PRO A 411 40.48 -5.40 5.64
N LEU A 412 39.32 -5.95 5.26
CA LEU A 412 38.02 -5.31 5.49
C LEU A 412 37.73 -5.22 7.00
N SER A 413 36.98 -4.20 7.42
CA SER A 413 36.53 -4.06 8.81
C SER A 413 35.70 -5.28 9.25
N PRO A 414 35.76 -5.71 10.52
CA PRO A 414 35.09 -6.93 10.94
C PRO A 414 33.57 -6.89 10.71
N GLY A 415 33.02 -8.00 10.22
CA GLY A 415 31.60 -8.09 9.81
C GLY A 415 31.30 -7.46 8.44
N THR A 416 32.32 -7.10 7.66
CA THR A 416 32.18 -6.56 6.29
C THR A 416 32.62 -7.57 5.25
N PHE A 417 31.84 -7.76 4.18
CA PHE A 417 32.13 -8.75 3.14
C PHE A 417 31.54 -8.36 1.78
N TRP A 418 32.17 -8.83 0.71
CA TRP A 418 31.61 -8.71 -0.65
C TRP A 418 30.67 -9.87 -0.95
N MET A 419 29.55 -9.58 -1.61
CA MET A 419 28.62 -10.58 -2.09
C MET A 419 28.21 -10.27 -3.54
N ASP A 420 28.10 -11.29 -4.37
CA ASP A 420 27.69 -11.13 -5.76
C ASP A 420 26.20 -10.76 -5.86
N CYS A 421 25.83 -9.98 -6.87
CA CYS A 421 24.46 -9.48 -7.06
C CYS A 421 23.42 -10.61 -7.08
N GLU A 422 23.73 -11.72 -7.73
CA GLU A 422 22.86 -12.90 -7.82
C GLU A 422 22.65 -13.55 -6.45
N GLN A 423 23.68 -13.58 -5.60
CA GLN A 423 23.60 -14.11 -4.24
C GLN A 423 22.82 -13.18 -3.32
N VAL A 424 22.94 -11.86 -3.53
CA VAL A 424 22.12 -10.88 -2.82
C VAL A 424 20.63 -11.12 -3.10
N LEU A 425 20.26 -11.30 -4.37
CA LEU A 425 18.88 -11.58 -4.77
C LEU A 425 18.35 -12.92 -4.25
N GLN A 426 19.23 -13.89 -4.03
CA GLN A 426 18.86 -15.20 -3.53
C GLN A 426 18.68 -15.24 -2.00
N ASN A 427 19.52 -14.53 -1.25
CA ASN A 427 19.64 -14.69 0.20
C ASN A 427 18.98 -13.58 1.03
N PHE A 428 18.55 -12.48 0.38
CA PHE A 428 17.89 -11.36 1.04
C PHE A 428 16.47 -11.18 0.48
N GLU A 429 15.57 -10.73 1.34
CA GLU A 429 14.16 -10.57 0.98
C GLU A 429 13.85 -9.13 0.53
N ASN A 430 14.44 -8.15 1.20
CA ASN A 430 14.11 -6.74 1.04
C ASN A 430 15.35 -5.91 0.78
N LEU A 431 15.36 -5.14 -0.31
CA LEU A 431 16.31 -4.06 -0.52
C LEU A 431 15.63 -2.72 -0.25
N TYR A 432 16.24 -1.90 0.61
CA TYR A 432 15.71 -0.60 0.99
C TYR A 432 16.54 0.51 0.35
N LEU A 433 15.85 1.41 -0.36
CA LEU A 433 16.46 2.53 -1.06
C LEU A 433 15.87 3.81 -0.47
N ASN A 434 16.74 4.74 -0.07
CA ASN A 434 16.31 6.10 0.26
C ASN A 434 16.86 7.04 -0.79
N TRP A 435 15.96 7.63 -1.58
CA TRP A 435 16.30 8.51 -2.69
C TRP A 435 16.40 9.96 -2.26
N ASN A 436 17.41 10.65 -2.80
CA ASN A 436 17.61 12.07 -2.59
C ASN A 436 16.41 12.85 -3.14
N PRO A 437 15.61 13.53 -2.27
CA PRO A 437 14.46 14.29 -2.71
C PRO A 437 14.83 15.46 -3.63
N GLY A 438 16.08 15.91 -3.62
CA GLY A 438 16.60 16.93 -4.54
C GLY A 438 16.62 16.52 -6.02
N LEU A 439 16.37 15.25 -6.34
CA LEU A 439 16.13 14.78 -7.70
C LEU A 439 14.85 15.39 -8.33
N PHE A 440 13.93 15.86 -7.49
CA PHE A 440 12.65 16.43 -7.90
C PHE A 440 12.62 17.95 -7.75
N LYS A 441 11.84 18.61 -8.59
CA LYS A 441 11.70 20.08 -8.58
C LYS A 441 10.39 20.53 -7.92
N TYR A 442 9.38 19.68 -7.95
CA TYR A 442 8.03 19.98 -7.47
C TYR A 442 7.63 18.95 -6.43
N ARG A 443 6.91 19.42 -5.41
CA ARG A 443 6.32 18.60 -4.38
C ARG A 443 4.95 19.15 -4.00
N GLU A 444 3.99 18.28 -3.79
CA GLU A 444 2.73 18.62 -3.13
C GLU A 444 2.37 17.56 -2.09
N ASP A 445 1.97 18.03 -0.91
CA ASP A 445 1.58 17.18 0.21
C ASP A 445 0.09 17.38 0.53
N ILE A 446 -0.59 16.28 0.83
CA ILE A 446 -1.93 16.28 1.41
C ILE A 446 -1.96 15.40 2.67
N HIS A 447 -2.53 15.93 3.75
CA HIS A 447 -2.65 15.23 5.03
C HIS A 447 -4.11 14.89 5.29
N PHE A 448 -4.37 13.68 5.77
CA PHE A 448 -5.76 13.23 5.98
C PHE A 448 -5.87 12.25 7.14
N THR A 449 -7.05 12.22 7.74
CA THR A 449 -7.44 11.22 8.72
C THR A 449 -8.33 10.20 8.03
N TRP A 450 -8.03 8.91 8.18
CA TRP A 450 -8.89 7.81 7.78
C TRP A 450 -9.48 7.14 9.02
N ASP A 451 -10.79 7.26 9.20
CA ASP A 451 -11.49 6.65 10.32
C ASP A 451 -12.00 5.25 9.98
N LEU A 452 -11.37 4.23 10.60
CA LEU A 452 -11.71 2.81 10.47
C LEU A 452 -12.54 2.28 11.64
N SER A 453 -13.00 3.14 12.56
CA SER A 453 -13.78 2.72 13.73
C SER A 453 -15.22 2.32 13.40
N HIS A 454 -15.80 2.85 12.32
CA HIS A 454 -17.22 2.70 11.98
C HIS A 454 -17.51 1.62 10.90
N GLY A 455 -16.59 0.67 10.71
CA GLY A 455 -16.75 -0.48 9.82
C GLY A 455 -15.49 -0.79 9.02
N ARG A 456 -15.16 -2.08 8.86
CA ARG A 456 -14.01 -2.52 8.05
C ARG A 456 -14.25 -2.20 6.57
N VAL A 457 -13.19 -1.82 5.88
CA VAL A 457 -13.20 -1.69 4.42
C VAL A 457 -13.43 -3.08 3.84
N ILE A 458 -14.44 -3.21 3.00
CA ILE A 458 -14.70 -4.47 2.29
C ILE A 458 -13.65 -4.59 1.20
N ALA A 459 -12.94 -5.72 1.17
CA ALA A 459 -11.92 -5.98 0.16
C ALA A 459 -12.48 -5.75 -1.26
N GLY A 460 -11.80 -4.89 -2.02
CA GLY A 460 -12.19 -4.53 -3.38
C GLY A 460 -13.28 -3.45 -3.51
N CYS A 461 -13.86 -2.95 -2.41
CA CYS A 461 -14.77 -1.80 -2.38
C CYS A 461 -14.00 -0.53 -1.98
N PHE A 462 -13.92 0.45 -2.88
CA PHE A 462 -13.13 1.67 -2.69
C PHE A 462 -13.96 2.92 -2.36
N VAL A 463 -15.29 2.82 -2.30
CA VAL A 463 -16.17 3.99 -2.06
C VAL A 463 -15.84 4.73 -0.77
N LYS A 464 -15.45 4.03 0.29
CA LYS A 464 -15.10 4.61 1.60
C LYS A 464 -13.62 4.93 1.73
N ASN A 465 -12.79 4.53 0.77
CA ASN A 465 -11.36 4.73 0.83
C ASN A 465 -11.01 6.20 0.53
N PRO A 466 -9.90 6.71 1.09
CA PRO A 466 -9.31 7.97 0.68
C PRO A 466 -8.90 7.90 -0.80
N GLN A 467 -9.30 8.89 -1.59
CA GLN A 467 -8.99 8.96 -3.01
C GLN A 467 -8.55 10.38 -3.39
N PHE A 468 -7.53 10.47 -4.22
CA PHE A 468 -6.88 11.72 -4.59
C PHE A 468 -6.70 11.82 -6.11
N SER A 469 -7.04 12.98 -6.64
CA SER A 469 -6.72 13.43 -8.00
C SER A 469 -5.24 13.82 -8.07
N ILE A 470 -4.51 13.24 -9.01
CA ILE A 470 -3.12 13.57 -9.33
C ILE A 470 -3.08 14.08 -10.77
N SER A 471 -2.79 15.36 -10.98
CA SER A 471 -2.77 15.98 -12.30
C SER A 471 -1.41 16.55 -12.67
N SER A 472 -1.05 16.47 -13.95
CA SER A 472 0.13 17.15 -14.49
C SER A 472 -0.15 17.69 -15.89
N ASP A 473 0.09 18.99 -16.08
CA ASP A 473 -0.08 19.67 -17.36
C ASP A 473 1.04 19.33 -18.34
N SER A 474 2.27 19.22 -17.83
CA SER A 474 3.48 18.95 -18.61
C SER A 474 3.82 17.47 -18.72
N GLY A 475 3.25 16.62 -17.86
CA GLY A 475 3.62 15.21 -17.74
C GLY A 475 4.98 15.00 -17.09
N GLY A 476 5.48 13.77 -17.17
CA GLY A 476 6.76 13.32 -16.62
C GLY A 476 6.62 12.37 -15.43
N THR A 477 7.76 12.08 -14.81
CA THR A 477 7.86 11.19 -13.66
C THR A 477 7.21 11.81 -12.42
N VAL A 478 6.27 11.08 -11.81
CA VAL A 478 5.59 11.42 -10.56
C VAL A 478 5.71 10.27 -9.58
N TRP A 479 6.19 10.55 -8.39
CA TRP A 479 6.33 9.60 -7.30
C TRP A 479 5.36 9.95 -6.19
N LEU A 480 4.49 9.01 -5.82
CA LEU A 480 3.50 9.15 -4.77
C LEU A 480 3.97 8.35 -3.56
N LEU A 481 4.40 9.04 -2.51
CA LEU A 481 4.79 8.45 -1.24
C LEU A 481 3.63 8.59 -0.25
N LEU A 482 3.04 7.47 0.15
CA LEU A 482 2.11 7.42 1.27
C LEU A 482 2.89 7.13 2.55
N GLY A 483 2.68 7.95 3.57
CA GLY A 483 3.26 7.78 4.90
C GLY A 483 2.18 7.76 5.98
N LYS A 484 2.05 6.64 6.69
CA LYS A 484 1.25 6.50 7.91
C LYS A 484 1.94 7.22 9.06
N HIS A 485 1.18 7.97 9.85
CA HIS A 485 1.72 8.68 11.02
C HIS A 485 1.90 7.70 12.19
N PHE A 486 3.03 7.81 12.87
CA PHE A 486 3.28 7.14 14.14
C PHE A 486 2.29 7.61 15.20
N LYS A 487 1.87 6.66 16.04
CA LYS A 487 1.02 6.89 17.20
C LYS A 487 1.71 6.39 18.45
N THR A 488 1.25 6.91 19.59
CA THR A 488 1.64 6.36 20.89
C THR A 488 0.82 5.11 21.12
N ASP A 489 1.47 3.95 21.25
CA ASP A 489 0.77 2.75 21.68
C ASP A 489 0.42 2.89 23.16
N HIS A 490 -0.88 2.80 23.47
CA HIS A 490 -1.41 2.92 24.82
C HIS A 490 -1.58 1.56 25.52
N GLN A 491 -1.02 0.48 24.98
CA GLN A 491 -1.07 -0.82 25.65
C GLN A 491 0.06 -0.95 26.66
N GLU A 492 -0.34 -1.04 27.93
CA GLU A 492 0.48 -1.58 29.01
C GLU A 492 1.06 -2.92 28.56
N PHE A 493 2.34 -3.13 28.87
CA PHE A 493 3.08 -4.37 28.65
C PHE A 493 2.32 -5.59 29.17
N ASP A 494 1.49 -6.21 28.33
CA ASP A 494 1.00 -7.55 28.57
C ASP A 494 1.96 -8.52 27.89
N THR A 495 2.62 -9.31 28.72
CA THR A 495 3.52 -10.40 28.33
C THR A 495 2.69 -11.49 27.67
N GLY A 496 2.58 -11.45 26.35
CA GLY A 496 1.90 -12.48 25.56
C GLY A 496 1.98 -12.16 24.07
N GLU A 497 2.14 -13.20 23.26
CA GLU A 497 2.22 -13.17 21.80
C GLU A 497 0.95 -12.61 21.13
N SER A 498 0.66 -11.32 21.31
CA SER A 498 -0.26 -10.60 20.43
C SER A 498 0.59 -9.95 19.35
N GLU A 499 0.61 -10.57 18.17
CA GLU A 499 1.05 -9.93 16.93
C GLU A 499 0.46 -8.52 16.88
N ASN A 500 1.29 -7.50 17.08
CA ASN A 500 0.90 -6.11 16.90
C ASN A 500 0.55 -5.96 15.41
N GLU A 501 -0.73 -6.14 15.06
CA GLU A 501 -1.25 -5.96 13.70
C GLU A 501 -1.08 -4.48 13.32
N THR A 502 0.12 -4.11 12.87
CA THR A 502 0.43 -2.79 12.30
C THR A 502 -0.45 -2.50 11.08
N GLY A 503 -0.97 -3.57 10.46
CA GLY A 503 -1.81 -3.59 9.28
C GLY A 503 -1.05 -3.12 8.04
N PHE A 504 -1.55 -3.49 6.88
CA PHE A 504 -0.90 -3.22 5.61
C PHE A 504 -1.53 -2.04 4.89
N ILE A 505 -0.72 -1.27 4.17
CA ILE A 505 -1.16 -0.15 3.34
C ILE A 505 -0.69 -0.31 1.90
N SER A 506 -1.46 0.23 0.96
CA SER A 506 -1.14 0.20 -0.48
C SER A 506 -1.72 1.43 -1.20
N ILE A 507 -1.22 1.71 -2.40
CA ILE A 507 -1.73 2.72 -3.33
C ILE A 507 -2.15 2.03 -4.63
N TYR A 508 -3.36 2.34 -5.10
CA TYR A 508 -3.89 1.90 -6.38
C TYR A 508 -4.07 3.10 -7.30
N ILE A 509 -3.74 2.96 -8.58
CA ILE A 509 -3.82 4.04 -9.55
C ILE A 509 -4.81 3.70 -10.65
N PHE A 510 -5.70 4.64 -10.94
CA PHE A 510 -6.76 4.50 -11.95
C PHE A 510 -6.70 5.64 -12.95
N GLN A 511 -7.02 5.32 -14.20
CA GLN A 511 -7.30 6.32 -15.22
C GLN A 511 -8.79 6.71 -15.15
N ALA A 512 -9.12 7.55 -14.17
CA ALA A 512 -10.50 8.00 -13.90
C ALA A 512 -10.62 9.54 -13.87
N ASP A 513 -9.69 10.25 -14.50
CA ASP A 513 -9.67 11.72 -14.61
C ASP A 513 -9.82 12.45 -13.27
N GLY A 514 -9.22 11.90 -12.21
CA GLY A 514 -9.27 12.45 -10.85
C GLY A 514 -10.62 12.24 -10.13
N ARG A 515 -11.56 11.50 -10.73
CA ARG A 515 -12.87 11.17 -10.14
C ARG A 515 -12.79 9.92 -9.28
N ARG A 516 -13.68 9.83 -8.29
CA ARG A 516 -13.78 8.69 -7.40
C ARG A 516 -14.16 7.41 -8.15
N VAL A 517 -13.55 6.30 -7.73
CA VAL A 517 -13.82 4.93 -8.20
C VAL A 517 -14.45 4.10 -7.09
N SER A 518 -15.34 3.18 -7.46
CA SER A 518 -16.09 2.38 -6.47
C SER A 518 -15.47 1.02 -6.19
N LEU A 519 -14.78 0.43 -7.16
CA LEU A 519 -14.21 -0.92 -7.08
C LEU A 519 -12.69 -0.89 -7.32
N SER A 520 -12.00 -1.94 -6.87
CA SER A 520 -10.59 -2.18 -7.16
C SER A 520 -10.29 -2.63 -8.59
N ASP A 521 -11.33 -2.99 -9.34
CA ASP A 521 -11.24 -3.48 -10.71
C ASP A 521 -10.84 -2.37 -11.68
N GLY A 522 -10.02 -2.69 -12.66
CA GLY A 522 -9.56 -1.71 -13.65
C GLY A 522 -8.48 -0.76 -13.13
N ALA A 523 -7.87 -1.04 -11.98
CA ALA A 523 -6.67 -0.34 -11.54
C ALA A 523 -5.54 -0.55 -12.57
N LEU A 524 -4.94 0.55 -13.03
CA LEU A 524 -3.81 0.55 -13.95
C LEU A 524 -2.54 0.04 -13.25
N HIS A 525 -2.32 0.49 -12.01
CA HIS A 525 -1.22 0.02 -11.17
C HIS A 525 -1.74 -0.33 -9.77
N ARG A 526 -1.20 -1.41 -9.21
CA ARG A 526 -1.51 -1.89 -7.86
C ARG A 526 -0.21 -1.94 -7.07
N GLY A 527 -0.10 -1.14 -6.03
CA GLY A 527 1.04 -1.17 -5.14
C GLY A 527 1.04 -2.44 -4.28
N PRO A 528 2.20 -2.91 -3.82
CA PRO A 528 2.26 -3.98 -2.84
C PRO A 528 1.62 -3.52 -1.53
N TYR A 529 1.02 -4.46 -0.80
CA TYR A 529 0.62 -4.24 0.58
C TYR A 529 1.85 -4.37 1.46
N VAL A 530 2.16 -3.31 2.20
CA VAL A 530 3.33 -3.25 3.08
C VAL A 530 2.89 -2.94 4.51
N ASP A 531 3.49 -3.60 5.48
CA ASP A 531 3.34 -3.39 6.92
C ASP A 531 4.19 -2.22 7.45
N SER A 532 5.13 -1.75 6.63
CA SER A 532 5.93 -0.56 6.89
C SER A 532 5.06 0.70 6.82
N PRO A 533 5.43 1.77 7.55
CA PRO A 533 4.66 3.01 7.57
C PRO A 533 4.71 3.77 6.24
N ASN A 534 5.47 3.30 5.25
CA ASN A 534 5.72 4.00 4.00
C ASN A 534 5.56 3.07 2.78
N THR A 535 4.81 3.50 1.78
CA THR A 535 4.74 2.83 0.47
C THR A 535 4.87 3.85 -0.66
N LEU A 536 5.58 3.47 -1.72
CA LEU A 536 5.92 4.32 -2.85
C LEU A 536 5.30 3.79 -4.14
N MET A 537 4.57 4.64 -4.84
CA MET A 537 4.05 4.38 -6.18
C MET A 537 4.74 5.30 -7.18
N ARG A 538 5.32 4.73 -8.23
CA ARG A 538 6.03 5.48 -9.29
C ARG A 538 5.19 5.48 -10.56
N LEU A 539 5.04 6.64 -11.17
CA LEU A 539 4.18 6.86 -12.34
C LEU A 539 4.91 7.69 -13.40
N GLU A 540 4.75 7.30 -14.65
CA GLU A 540 5.07 8.14 -15.80
C GLU A 540 3.77 8.72 -16.35
N MET A 541 3.56 10.02 -16.15
CA MET A 541 2.33 10.69 -16.52
C MET A 541 2.46 11.37 -17.89
N PRO A 542 1.53 11.11 -18.83
CA PRO A 542 1.45 11.91 -20.05
C PRO A 542 1.13 13.39 -19.76
N PRO A 543 1.48 14.33 -20.65
CA PRO A 543 1.05 15.72 -20.53
C PRO A 543 -0.48 15.84 -20.50
N LYS A 544 -1.00 16.81 -19.75
CA LYS A 544 -2.43 17.10 -19.58
C LYS A 544 -3.25 15.88 -19.14
N SER A 545 -2.67 15.05 -18.27
CA SER A 545 -3.35 13.87 -17.73
C SER A 545 -3.69 14.05 -16.26
N THR A 546 -4.76 13.38 -15.83
CA THR A 546 -5.16 13.31 -14.42
C THR A 546 -5.52 11.87 -14.07
N TYR A 547 -4.89 11.35 -13.01
CA TYR A 547 -5.15 10.01 -12.49
C TYR A 547 -5.86 10.10 -11.14
N THR A 548 -6.49 9.00 -10.75
CA THR A 548 -7.07 8.82 -9.41
C THR A 548 -6.19 7.84 -8.64
N ALA A 549 -5.60 8.30 -7.54
CA ALA A 549 -4.89 7.48 -6.57
C ALA A 549 -5.82 7.10 -5.43
N VAL A 550 -5.96 5.80 -5.15
CA VAL A 550 -6.77 5.27 -4.05
C VAL A 550 -5.84 4.67 -3.01
N VAL A 551 -6.00 5.08 -1.75
CA VAL A 551 -5.32 4.48 -0.63
C VAL A 551 -6.10 3.25 -0.18
N SER A 552 -5.43 2.11 -0.05
CA SER A 552 -6.02 0.86 0.38
C SER A 552 -5.34 0.36 1.65
N GLU A 553 -6.09 -0.40 2.45
CA GLU A 553 -5.62 -1.03 3.67
C GLU A 553 -6.03 -2.49 3.74
N GLN A 554 -5.26 -3.26 4.50
CA GLN A 554 -5.63 -4.60 4.92
C GLN A 554 -5.24 -4.78 6.39
N SER A 555 -6.20 -5.15 7.24
CA SER A 555 -5.99 -5.41 8.67
C SER A 555 -5.44 -4.21 9.45
N LEU A 556 -5.71 -2.98 9.01
CA LEU A 556 -5.39 -1.81 9.84
C LEU A 556 -6.24 -1.79 11.13
N PRO A 557 -5.69 -1.31 12.26
CA PRO A 557 -6.45 -1.17 13.50
C PRO A 557 -7.71 -0.33 13.33
N SER A 558 -8.82 -0.78 13.92
CA SER A 558 -10.15 -0.13 13.89
C SER A 558 -10.21 1.18 14.69
N SER A 559 -9.38 2.15 14.31
CA SER A 559 -9.27 3.48 14.91
C SER A 559 -9.00 4.53 13.84
N ALA A 560 -9.18 5.81 14.18
CA ALA A 560 -8.85 6.90 13.26
C ALA A 560 -7.34 7.06 13.10
N GLN A 561 -6.81 6.89 11.88
CA GLN A 561 -5.38 6.94 11.58
C GLN A 561 -5.05 8.16 10.70
N ASN A 562 -3.91 8.78 10.94
CA ASN A 562 -3.45 9.95 10.18
C ASN A 562 -2.40 9.53 9.14
N PHE A 563 -2.46 10.16 7.97
CA PHE A 563 -1.60 9.87 6.83
C PHE A 563 -1.13 11.15 6.15
N THR A 564 -0.04 11.03 5.41
CA THR A 564 0.43 12.03 4.45
C THR A 564 0.63 11.34 3.11
N LEU A 565 0.04 11.88 2.04
CA LEU A 565 0.39 11.53 0.66
C LEU A 565 1.23 12.67 0.08
N SER A 566 2.47 12.37 -0.32
CA SER A 566 3.41 13.33 -0.91
C SER A 566 3.66 12.96 -2.37
N ALA A 567 3.38 13.88 -3.29
CA ALA A 567 3.73 13.74 -4.71
C ALA A 567 5.03 14.48 -4.99
N PHE A 568 6.05 13.78 -5.48
CA PHE A 568 7.32 14.34 -5.96
C PHE A 568 7.37 14.25 -7.48
N SER A 569 7.75 15.34 -8.16
CA SER A 569 7.80 15.33 -9.62
C SER A 569 8.93 16.19 -10.20
N THR A 570 9.39 15.78 -11.38
CA THR A 570 10.35 16.54 -12.20
C THR A 570 9.69 17.72 -12.91
N ALA A 571 8.35 17.74 -12.99
CA ALA A 571 7.54 18.80 -13.59
C ALA A 571 6.36 19.19 -12.66
N PRO A 572 5.64 20.29 -12.90
CA PRO A 572 4.50 20.68 -12.07
C PRO A 572 3.47 19.54 -11.93
N VAL A 573 3.10 19.25 -10.68
CA VAL A 573 2.11 18.25 -10.30
C VAL A 573 1.15 18.89 -9.30
N ALA A 574 -0.13 18.54 -9.39
CA ALA A 574 -1.15 18.97 -8.44
C ALA A 574 -1.85 17.77 -7.80
N VAL A 575 -2.06 17.85 -6.48
CA VAL A 575 -2.73 16.84 -5.67
C VAL A 575 -3.95 17.44 -4.99
N ALA A 576 -5.11 16.82 -5.20
CA ALA A 576 -6.37 17.22 -4.60
C ALA A 576 -7.20 16.00 -4.19
N PRO A 577 -8.17 16.12 -3.26
CA PRO A 577 -9.17 15.07 -3.07
C PRO A 577 -9.92 14.78 -4.37
N SER A 578 -10.19 13.50 -4.65
CA SER A 578 -10.96 13.13 -5.84
C SER A 578 -12.40 13.59 -5.75
N LEU A 579 -12.92 14.13 -6.85
CA LEU A 579 -14.31 14.55 -6.96
C LEU A 579 -15.24 13.35 -7.19
N ASP A 580 -16.45 13.42 -6.66
CA ASP A 580 -17.48 12.42 -6.98
C ASP A 580 -17.73 12.38 -8.49
N LYS A 581 -17.83 11.16 -9.04
CA LYS A 581 -18.13 10.94 -10.47
C LYS A 581 -19.52 11.48 -10.85
N TYR A 582 -20.43 11.50 -9.89
CA TYR A 582 -21.84 11.88 -10.05
C TYR A 582 -22.21 12.93 -9.01
N LEU A 583 -23.14 13.83 -9.37
CA LEU A 583 -23.53 14.96 -8.51
C LEU A 583 -24.53 14.57 -7.42
N CYS A 584 -25.33 13.53 -7.66
CA CYS A 584 -26.40 13.11 -6.77
C CYS A 584 -26.10 11.72 -6.20
N LEU A 585 -26.29 11.56 -4.90
CA LEU A 585 -26.17 10.28 -4.21
C LEU A 585 -27.41 10.03 -3.35
N THR A 586 -28.10 8.92 -3.61
CA THR A 586 -29.20 8.41 -2.79
C THR A 586 -28.78 7.10 -2.19
N LYS A 587 -28.98 6.92 -0.87
CA LYS A 587 -28.73 5.64 -0.20
C LYS A 587 -30.04 5.00 0.22
N ALA A 588 -30.16 3.71 -0.03
CA ALA A 588 -31.25 2.88 0.49
C ALA A 588 -30.64 1.69 1.24
N SER A 589 -31.24 1.30 2.36
CA SER A 589 -30.78 0.14 3.13
C SER A 589 -31.78 -1.00 3.00
N GLY A 590 -31.26 -2.23 3.07
CA GLY A 590 -32.08 -3.44 3.04
C GLY A 590 -31.36 -4.61 3.69
N SER A 591 -32.03 -5.76 3.71
CA SER A 591 -31.46 -7.00 4.22
C SER A 591 -32.03 -8.23 3.53
N TRP A 592 -31.18 -9.23 3.31
CA TRP A 592 -31.60 -10.59 3.01
C TRP A 592 -31.93 -11.30 4.33
N THR A 593 -33.19 -11.74 4.44
CA THR A 593 -33.77 -12.41 5.61
C THR A 593 -34.31 -13.76 5.18
N ALA A 594 -34.84 -14.56 6.11
CA ALA A 594 -35.52 -15.82 5.78
C ALA A 594 -36.60 -15.67 4.69
N MET A 595 -37.25 -14.51 4.58
CA MET A 595 -38.29 -14.24 3.58
C MET A 595 -37.77 -13.60 2.28
N THR A 596 -36.59 -12.99 2.31
CA THR A 596 -36.06 -12.17 1.21
C THR A 596 -34.75 -12.68 0.63
N ALA A 597 -34.15 -13.74 1.19
CA ALA A 597 -32.94 -14.37 0.67
C ALA A 597 -33.26 -15.31 -0.50
N GLY A 598 -33.64 -14.72 -1.63
CA GLY A 598 -34.16 -15.43 -2.80
C GLY A 598 -33.11 -16.16 -3.63
N GLY A 599 -31.83 -15.82 -3.50
CA GLY A 599 -30.74 -16.37 -4.31
C GLY A 599 -30.67 -15.76 -5.72
N ASN A 600 -29.96 -16.40 -6.63
CA ASN A 600 -29.71 -15.90 -7.99
C ASN A 600 -30.93 -15.98 -8.94
N ALA A 601 -30.79 -15.49 -10.18
CA ALA A 601 -31.86 -15.39 -11.17
C ALA A 601 -32.47 -16.74 -11.61
N GLU A 602 -31.77 -17.85 -11.41
CA GLU A 602 -32.25 -19.21 -11.70
C GLU A 602 -33.05 -19.79 -10.52
N SER A 603 -32.96 -19.17 -9.34
CA SER A 603 -33.69 -19.60 -8.16
C SER A 603 -35.20 -19.38 -8.33
N PRO A 604 -36.04 -20.38 -7.99
CA PRO A 604 -37.49 -20.21 -7.88
C PRO A 604 -37.90 -19.07 -6.96
N ARG A 605 -37.06 -18.73 -5.98
CA ARG A 605 -37.30 -17.66 -5.00
C ARG A 605 -36.68 -16.32 -5.42
N TYR A 606 -36.13 -16.18 -6.63
CA TYR A 606 -35.49 -14.92 -7.06
C TYR A 606 -36.40 -13.70 -6.88
N HIS A 607 -37.69 -13.87 -7.20
CA HIS A 607 -38.66 -12.81 -7.02
C HIS A 607 -38.70 -12.30 -5.58
N SER A 608 -38.49 -13.14 -4.56
CA SER A 608 -38.52 -12.75 -3.14
C SER A 608 -37.39 -11.81 -2.70
N ASN A 609 -36.33 -11.68 -3.51
CA ASN A 609 -35.23 -10.76 -3.22
C ASN A 609 -35.72 -9.33 -2.99
N PRO A 610 -35.02 -8.53 -2.18
CA PRO A 610 -35.31 -7.11 -2.02
C PRO A 610 -35.27 -6.39 -3.36
N GLN A 611 -36.30 -5.57 -3.62
CA GLN A 611 -36.41 -4.79 -4.84
C GLN A 611 -36.73 -3.34 -4.54
N PHE A 612 -36.28 -2.44 -5.41
CA PHE A 612 -36.46 -1.00 -5.26
C PHE A 612 -36.89 -0.41 -6.60
N SER A 613 -37.90 0.46 -6.61
CA SER A 613 -38.20 1.26 -7.80
C SER A 613 -37.26 2.45 -7.87
N ILE A 614 -36.73 2.75 -9.04
CA ILE A 614 -35.99 3.97 -9.34
C ILE A 614 -36.70 4.75 -10.44
N ARG A 615 -37.03 6.02 -10.16
CA ARG A 615 -37.68 6.92 -11.10
C ARG A 615 -36.68 7.92 -11.67
N ILE A 616 -36.56 7.92 -12.99
CA ILE A 616 -35.71 8.79 -13.78
C ILE A 616 -36.57 9.85 -14.48
N SER A 617 -36.30 11.13 -14.22
CA SER A 617 -37.06 12.25 -14.80
C SER A 617 -36.59 12.63 -16.20
N GLU A 618 -35.29 12.53 -16.46
CA GLU A 618 -34.60 12.90 -17.70
C GLU A 618 -33.44 11.92 -17.95
N PRO A 619 -32.99 11.73 -19.21
CA PRO A 619 -31.86 10.85 -19.53
C PRO A 619 -30.63 11.14 -18.66
N THR A 620 -30.16 10.14 -17.91
CA THR A 620 -29.10 10.31 -16.89
C THR A 620 -28.19 9.10 -16.82
N ASP A 621 -26.93 9.31 -16.51
CA ASP A 621 -26.04 8.22 -16.12
C ASP A 621 -26.39 7.78 -14.70
N VAL A 622 -26.36 6.46 -14.46
CA VAL A 622 -26.68 5.85 -13.17
C VAL A 622 -25.63 4.81 -12.82
N SER A 623 -25.16 4.85 -11.58
CA SER A 623 -24.24 3.89 -10.99
C SER A 623 -24.81 3.38 -9.68
N ILE A 624 -24.98 2.07 -9.57
CA ILE A 624 -25.61 1.40 -8.44
C ILE A 624 -24.61 0.46 -7.81
N LEU A 625 -24.12 0.83 -6.63
CA LEU A 625 -23.27 -0.04 -5.81
C LEU A 625 -24.10 -0.68 -4.71
N LEU A 626 -24.12 -2.00 -4.69
CA LEU A 626 -24.62 -2.82 -3.60
C LEU A 626 -23.45 -3.19 -2.69
N GLU A 627 -23.49 -2.73 -1.45
CA GLU A 627 -22.47 -2.97 -0.43
C GLU A 627 -23.08 -3.79 0.73
N THR A 628 -22.48 -4.92 1.11
CA THR A 628 -22.96 -5.74 2.24
C THR A 628 -22.01 -5.65 3.43
N THR A 629 -22.53 -5.74 4.65
CA THR A 629 -21.68 -5.84 5.85
C THR A 629 -20.92 -7.16 5.95
N GLU A 630 -21.43 -8.19 5.27
CA GLU A 630 -20.89 -9.53 5.27
C GLU A 630 -19.96 -9.73 4.06
N ALA A 631 -18.64 -9.72 4.28
CA ALA A 631 -17.65 -9.77 3.21
C ALA A 631 -17.71 -11.05 2.35
N GLU A 632 -18.14 -12.17 2.92
CA GLU A 632 -18.21 -13.46 2.23
C GLU A 632 -19.42 -13.63 1.30
N LEU A 633 -20.43 -12.76 1.43
CA LEU A 633 -21.61 -12.86 0.59
C LEU A 633 -21.29 -12.43 -0.83
N ALA A 634 -21.45 -13.37 -1.76
CA ALA A 634 -21.43 -13.10 -3.19
C ALA A 634 -22.75 -12.42 -3.57
N THR A 635 -22.69 -11.13 -3.90
CA THR A 635 -23.82 -10.25 -4.18
C THR A 635 -23.87 -9.84 -5.64
N HIS A 636 -25.05 -9.41 -6.07
CA HIS A 636 -25.30 -8.97 -7.43
C HIS A 636 -26.48 -7.98 -7.46
N VAL A 637 -26.44 -7.04 -8.39
CA VAL A 637 -27.52 -6.08 -8.62
C VAL A 637 -27.92 -6.03 -10.09
N LYS A 638 -29.23 -6.07 -10.37
CA LYS A 638 -29.81 -5.94 -11.72
C LYS A 638 -30.78 -4.78 -11.78
N ILE A 639 -30.80 -4.06 -12.90
CA ILE A 639 -31.78 -3.03 -13.24
C ILE A 639 -32.68 -3.58 -14.35
N PHE A 640 -33.99 -3.54 -14.13
CA PHE A 640 -35.01 -4.03 -15.05
C PHE A 640 -35.94 -2.94 -15.54
N TRP A 641 -36.33 -3.00 -16.80
CA TRP A 641 -37.48 -2.28 -17.34
C TRP A 641 -38.78 -2.98 -16.89
N SER A 642 -39.49 -2.36 -15.94
CA SER A 642 -40.71 -2.95 -15.37
C SER A 642 -41.71 -1.88 -14.89
N ASN A 643 -41.56 -0.63 -15.33
CA ASN A 643 -42.41 0.50 -14.91
C ASN A 643 -42.53 0.64 -13.38
N GLY A 644 -41.46 0.33 -12.66
CA GLY A 644 -41.41 0.35 -11.19
C GLY A 644 -42.23 -0.75 -10.51
N GLN A 645 -42.70 -1.74 -11.26
CA GLN A 645 -43.37 -2.90 -10.71
C GLN A 645 -42.36 -3.95 -10.27
N ARG A 646 -42.80 -4.83 -9.37
CA ARG A 646 -41.97 -5.89 -8.84
C ARG A 646 -41.66 -6.93 -9.93
N VAL A 647 -40.40 -7.31 -10.04
CA VAL A 647 -39.92 -8.31 -10.98
C VAL A 647 -40.17 -9.70 -10.40
N SER A 648 -41.11 -10.42 -11.01
CA SER A 648 -41.49 -11.80 -10.65
C SER A 648 -40.74 -12.85 -11.49
N ARG A 649 -40.34 -12.46 -12.70
CA ARG A 649 -39.64 -13.29 -13.69
C ARG A 649 -38.52 -12.50 -14.35
N VAL A 650 -37.37 -13.15 -14.52
CA VAL A 650 -36.22 -12.57 -15.23
C VAL A 650 -36.31 -12.95 -16.69
N ARG A 651 -36.39 -11.95 -17.58
CA ARG A 651 -36.29 -12.13 -19.03
C ARG A 651 -35.12 -11.27 -19.53
N SER A 652 -34.27 -11.80 -20.39
CA SER A 652 -33.05 -11.10 -20.82
C SER A 652 -33.34 -9.75 -21.50
N ARG A 653 -34.46 -9.65 -22.23
CA ARG A 653 -34.90 -8.41 -22.90
C ARG A 653 -35.30 -7.28 -21.93
N ASP A 654 -35.65 -7.63 -20.69
CA ASP A 654 -36.11 -6.66 -19.68
C ASP A 654 -34.93 -6.16 -18.83
N ILE A 655 -33.75 -6.79 -18.93
CA ILE A 655 -32.53 -6.38 -18.20
C ILE A 655 -31.91 -5.17 -18.93
N ILE A 656 -31.80 -4.06 -18.21
CA ILE A 656 -31.19 -2.83 -18.70
C ILE A 656 -29.69 -2.79 -18.42
N ALA A 657 -29.30 -3.15 -17.20
CA ALA A 657 -27.91 -3.23 -16.78
C ALA A 657 -27.80 -4.16 -15.57
N ASP A 658 -26.60 -4.69 -15.35
CA ASP A 658 -26.28 -5.48 -14.18
C ASP A 658 -24.80 -5.35 -13.79
N SER A 659 -24.45 -5.99 -12.68
CA SER A 659 -23.10 -5.94 -12.13
C SER A 659 -22.14 -7.01 -12.68
N GLY A 660 -22.55 -7.78 -13.69
CA GLY A 660 -21.77 -8.88 -14.25
C GLY A 660 -21.81 -10.14 -13.37
N ASP A 661 -20.65 -10.69 -13.03
CA ASP A 661 -20.57 -11.87 -12.18
C ASP A 661 -20.94 -11.55 -10.72
N TYR A 662 -21.32 -12.58 -9.95
CA TYR A 662 -21.53 -12.42 -8.51
C TYR A 662 -20.21 -12.14 -7.80
N ARG A 663 -20.19 -11.11 -6.95
CA ARG A 663 -18.97 -10.60 -6.31
C ARG A 663 -19.09 -10.56 -4.81
N ARG A 664 -18.03 -10.97 -4.11
CA ARG A 664 -17.99 -10.96 -2.65
C ARG A 664 -17.95 -9.53 -2.11
N GLY A 665 -18.78 -9.25 -1.11
CA GLY A 665 -18.75 -8.01 -0.35
C GLY A 665 -19.40 -6.79 -1.04
N CYS A 666 -19.23 -6.63 -2.35
CA CYS A 666 -19.90 -5.57 -3.10
C CYS A 666 -20.07 -5.88 -4.59
N ALA A 667 -21.07 -5.25 -5.22
CA ALA A 667 -21.36 -5.37 -6.65
C ALA A 667 -21.78 -4.02 -7.25
N LEU A 668 -21.24 -3.66 -8.42
CA LEU A 668 -21.47 -2.38 -9.08
C LEU A 668 -22.12 -2.59 -10.45
N ALA A 669 -23.28 -1.99 -10.70
CA ALA A 669 -23.88 -1.88 -12.02
C ALA A 669 -23.86 -0.42 -12.49
N GLU A 670 -23.38 -0.18 -13.71
CA GLU A 670 -23.39 1.16 -14.31
C GLU A 670 -24.14 1.15 -15.64
N THR A 671 -24.89 2.21 -15.91
CA THR A 671 -25.53 2.45 -17.20
C THR A 671 -25.43 3.92 -17.58
N LYS A 672 -25.21 4.17 -18.87
CA LYS A 672 -25.07 5.53 -19.42
C LYS A 672 -26.35 5.94 -20.12
N SER A 673 -26.74 7.20 -19.96
CA SER A 673 -27.89 7.80 -20.62
C SER A 673 -29.17 6.96 -20.46
N LEU A 674 -29.45 6.50 -19.24
CA LEU A 674 -30.67 5.77 -18.93
C LEU A 674 -31.88 6.66 -19.18
N ASP A 675 -32.78 6.21 -20.06
CA ASP A 675 -33.93 6.99 -20.49
C ASP A 675 -34.88 7.36 -19.35
N LYS A 676 -35.73 8.37 -19.61
CA LYS A 676 -36.82 8.73 -18.71
C LYS A 676 -37.76 7.53 -18.55
N GLY A 677 -37.98 7.12 -17.31
CA GLY A 677 -38.81 5.97 -17.00
C GLY A 677 -38.79 5.62 -15.52
N THR A 678 -39.52 4.54 -15.19
CA THR A 678 -39.43 3.93 -13.86
C THR A 678 -38.94 2.50 -14.03
N TYR A 679 -37.86 2.18 -13.32
CA TYR A 679 -37.17 0.90 -13.41
C TYR A 679 -37.20 0.21 -12.05
N THR A 680 -36.87 -1.08 -12.03
CA THR A 680 -36.79 -1.84 -10.78
C THR A 680 -35.39 -2.41 -10.61
N ILE A 681 -34.81 -2.17 -9.44
CA ILE A 681 -33.53 -2.68 -9.00
C ILE A 681 -33.79 -3.93 -8.18
N VAL A 682 -33.09 -5.03 -8.46
CA VAL A 682 -33.16 -6.27 -7.67
C VAL A 682 -31.79 -6.55 -7.08
N CYS A 683 -31.73 -6.71 -5.75
CA CYS A 683 -30.51 -7.01 -5.01
C CYS A 683 -30.52 -8.48 -4.58
N SER A 684 -29.56 -9.28 -5.04
CA SER A 684 -29.55 -10.72 -4.80
C SER A 684 -28.21 -11.24 -4.29
N THR A 685 -28.27 -12.35 -3.54
CA THR A 685 -27.11 -13.19 -3.22
C THR A 685 -26.99 -14.33 -4.23
N PHE A 686 -25.83 -14.98 -4.32
CA PHE A 686 -25.63 -16.09 -5.25
C PHE A 686 -26.52 -17.28 -4.89
N ALA A 687 -26.43 -17.76 -3.64
CA ALA A 687 -27.26 -18.84 -3.15
C ALA A 687 -28.47 -18.30 -2.37
N PRO A 688 -29.62 -18.99 -2.39
CA PRO A 688 -30.74 -18.66 -1.51
C PRO A 688 -30.37 -18.93 -0.04
N ASP A 689 -31.18 -18.39 0.87
CA ASP A 689 -30.99 -18.52 2.34
C ASP A 689 -29.66 -17.94 2.87
N GLN A 690 -29.02 -17.06 2.11
CA GLN A 690 -27.90 -16.25 2.58
C GLN A 690 -28.42 -14.95 3.19
N PHE A 691 -28.13 -14.73 4.47
CA PHE A 691 -28.63 -13.59 5.22
C PHE A 691 -27.55 -12.52 5.40
N GLY A 692 -27.95 -11.26 5.35
CA GLY A 692 -27.03 -10.14 5.52
C GLY A 692 -27.71 -8.79 5.35
N ARG A 693 -27.11 -7.74 5.88
CA ARG A 693 -27.55 -6.36 5.66
C ARG A 693 -26.76 -5.75 4.51
N PHE A 694 -27.40 -4.89 3.75
CA PHE A 694 -26.74 -4.16 2.68
C PHE A 694 -27.19 -2.71 2.60
N THR A 695 -26.35 -1.91 1.98
CA THR A 695 -26.61 -0.54 1.56
C THR A 695 -26.49 -0.46 0.05
N LEU A 696 -27.54 0.07 -0.58
CA LEU A 696 -27.59 0.40 -1.98
C LEU A 696 -27.22 1.87 -2.15
N TRP A 697 -26.14 2.15 -2.86
CA TRP A 697 -25.66 3.48 -3.18
C TRP A 697 -26.00 3.77 -4.63
N ILE A 698 -26.98 4.67 -4.85
CA ILE A 698 -27.44 5.07 -6.18
C ILE A 698 -26.84 6.45 -6.47
N SER A 699 -25.88 6.48 -7.38
CA SER A 699 -25.20 7.69 -7.83
C SER A 699 -25.67 8.06 -9.24
N SER A 700 -26.01 9.32 -9.48
CA SER A 700 -26.58 9.77 -10.76
C SER A 700 -26.24 11.23 -11.07
N THR A 701 -26.31 11.63 -12.34
CA THR A 701 -26.04 13.03 -12.74
C THR A 701 -27.16 13.98 -12.31
N ILE A 702 -28.40 13.48 -12.18
CA ILE A 702 -29.56 14.22 -11.66
C ILE A 702 -30.18 13.50 -10.45
N PRO A 703 -30.96 14.17 -9.60
CA PRO A 703 -31.65 13.51 -8.49
C PRO A 703 -32.62 12.44 -8.97
N CYS A 704 -32.54 11.23 -8.40
CA CYS A 704 -33.46 10.14 -8.68
C CYS A 704 -34.29 9.80 -7.44
N VAL A 705 -35.54 9.38 -7.63
CA VAL A 705 -36.39 8.92 -6.52
C VAL A 705 -36.29 7.41 -6.42
N VAL A 706 -35.84 6.91 -5.27
CA VAL A 706 -35.70 5.48 -4.99
C VAL A 706 -36.61 5.09 -3.85
N GLN A 707 -37.41 4.05 -4.03
CA GLN A 707 -38.35 3.55 -3.01
C GLN A 707 -38.29 2.02 -2.93
N PRO A 708 -38.31 1.43 -1.73
CA PRO A 708 -38.41 -0.02 -1.59
C PRO A 708 -39.76 -0.51 -2.11
N LEU A 709 -39.75 -1.62 -2.85
CA LEU A 709 -40.96 -2.30 -3.28
C LEU A 709 -41.38 -3.31 -2.22
N VAL A 710 -42.63 -3.22 -1.80
CA VAL A 710 -43.23 -4.15 -0.84
C VAL A 710 -43.30 -5.58 -1.41
N SER A 711 -43.31 -6.58 -0.53
CA SER A 711 -43.49 -7.98 -0.97
C SER A 711 -44.88 -8.19 -1.58
N GLU A 712 -45.01 -9.18 -2.46
CA GLU A 712 -46.30 -9.52 -3.10
C GLU A 712 -47.37 -9.97 -2.09
N SER A 713 -46.93 -10.47 -0.94
CA SER A 713 -47.78 -10.87 0.18
C SER A 713 -48.08 -9.75 1.17
N ALA A 714 -47.46 -8.57 1.03
CA ALA A 714 -47.63 -7.48 1.99
C ALA A 714 -49.10 -7.01 2.03
N GLY A 715 -49.70 -7.04 3.22
CA GLY A 715 -51.10 -6.65 3.42
C GLY A 715 -52.13 -7.61 2.82
N ARG A 716 -51.72 -8.81 2.36
CA ARG A 716 -52.60 -9.81 1.76
C ARG A 716 -52.63 -11.10 2.58
N ARG A 717 -53.76 -11.80 2.53
CA ARG A 717 -53.92 -13.15 3.06
C ARG A 717 -53.49 -14.15 1.99
N ALA A 718 -52.57 -15.04 2.36
CA ALA A 718 -52.16 -16.17 1.53
C ALA A 718 -53.03 -17.40 1.86
N VAL A 719 -53.59 -18.02 0.83
CA VAL A 719 -54.33 -19.29 0.92
C VAL A 719 -53.71 -20.25 -0.08
N LEU A 720 -53.25 -21.40 0.40
CA LEU A 720 -52.71 -22.46 -0.43
C LEU A 720 -53.81 -23.48 -0.75
N SER A 721 -53.85 -23.93 -2.00
CA SER A 721 -54.65 -25.08 -2.41
C SER A 721 -54.05 -26.38 -1.87
N GLU A 722 -54.82 -27.48 -1.92
CA GLU A 722 -54.21 -28.81 -1.95
C GLU A 722 -53.31 -28.95 -3.20
N VAL A 723 -52.41 -29.94 -3.22
CA VAL A 723 -51.58 -30.23 -4.40
C VAL A 723 -52.44 -30.94 -5.43
N GLY A 724 -52.66 -30.29 -6.57
CA GLY A 724 -53.31 -30.88 -7.74
C GLY A 724 -52.34 -31.74 -8.53
N VAL A 725 -52.82 -32.88 -9.03
CA VAL A 725 -52.02 -33.85 -9.78
C VAL A 725 -52.57 -33.97 -11.20
N LEU A 726 -51.76 -33.61 -12.19
CA LEU A 726 -52.03 -33.88 -13.61
C LEU A 726 -51.36 -35.20 -14.00
N SER A 727 -52.18 -36.24 -14.08
CA SER A 727 -51.74 -37.59 -14.48
C SER A 727 -51.26 -37.62 -15.95
N PRO A 728 -50.44 -38.62 -16.34
CA PRO A 728 -50.08 -38.85 -17.73
C PRO A 728 -51.32 -38.91 -18.65
N GLY A 729 -51.27 -38.22 -19.80
CA GLY A 729 -52.37 -38.12 -20.77
C GLY A 729 -53.55 -37.22 -20.38
N LYS A 730 -53.52 -36.54 -19.22
CA LYS A 730 -54.53 -35.56 -18.79
C LYS A 730 -53.99 -34.14 -18.81
N ASP A 731 -54.66 -33.23 -19.50
CA ASP A 731 -54.06 -31.93 -19.80
C ASP A 731 -54.72 -30.76 -19.10
N ARG A 732 -55.82 -31.01 -18.37
CA ARG A 732 -56.63 -29.98 -17.75
C ARG A 732 -57.12 -30.43 -16.39
N MET A 733 -56.94 -29.57 -15.39
CA MET A 733 -57.52 -29.74 -14.06
C MET A 733 -58.06 -28.42 -13.53
N LEU A 734 -59.04 -28.50 -12.65
CA LEU A 734 -59.73 -27.33 -12.13
C LEU A 734 -60.09 -27.45 -10.65
N ALA A 735 -60.08 -26.32 -9.95
CA ALA A 735 -60.46 -26.19 -8.54
C ALA A 735 -61.42 -25.00 -8.36
N SER A 736 -62.46 -25.17 -7.54
CA SER A 736 -63.44 -24.08 -7.34
C SER A 736 -62.84 -22.94 -6.53
N LEU A 737 -63.08 -21.70 -6.91
CA LEU A 737 -62.61 -20.50 -6.21
C LEU A 737 -63.81 -19.71 -5.68
N ARG A 738 -63.86 -19.48 -4.36
CA ARG A 738 -64.96 -18.74 -3.71
C ARG A 738 -64.44 -17.56 -2.90
N VAL A 739 -65.16 -16.45 -3.00
CA VAL A 739 -64.95 -15.23 -2.21
C VAL A 739 -66.26 -14.78 -1.58
N SER A 740 -66.19 -14.19 -0.39
CA SER A 740 -67.37 -13.76 0.39
C SER A 740 -67.84 -12.34 0.03
N ARG A 741 -66.94 -11.52 -0.51
CA ARG A 741 -67.19 -10.14 -0.97
C ARG A 741 -66.27 -9.84 -2.17
N LEU A 742 -66.49 -8.70 -2.82
CA LEU A 742 -65.58 -8.20 -3.85
C LEU A 742 -64.17 -8.13 -3.27
N THR A 743 -63.20 -8.73 -3.94
CA THR A 743 -61.83 -8.84 -3.43
C THR A 743 -60.85 -8.84 -4.59
N ARG A 744 -59.78 -8.04 -4.46
CA ARG A 744 -58.67 -8.09 -5.38
C ARG A 744 -57.77 -9.27 -5.05
N ILE A 745 -57.52 -10.13 -6.04
CA ILE A 745 -56.82 -11.40 -5.86
C ILE A 745 -55.73 -11.57 -6.92
N ARG A 746 -54.63 -12.21 -6.51
CA ARG A 746 -53.57 -12.74 -7.36
C ARG A 746 -53.47 -14.24 -7.17
N LEU A 747 -53.22 -14.99 -8.23
CA LEU A 747 -53.00 -16.43 -8.15
C LEU A 747 -51.61 -16.80 -8.66
N ILE A 748 -50.95 -17.71 -7.96
CA ILE A 748 -49.61 -18.20 -8.29
C ILE A 748 -49.62 -19.72 -8.27
N ALA A 749 -49.52 -20.36 -9.44
CA ALA A 749 -49.36 -21.80 -9.57
C ALA A 749 -47.88 -22.16 -9.51
N ARG A 750 -47.47 -23.01 -8.56
CA ARG A 750 -46.09 -23.50 -8.42
C ARG A 750 -46.04 -25.00 -8.62
N ASN A 751 -45.10 -25.46 -9.44
CA ASN A 751 -44.79 -26.87 -9.53
C ASN A 751 -44.09 -27.33 -8.24
N LYS A 752 -44.55 -28.45 -7.68
CA LYS A 752 -43.95 -29.11 -6.50
C LYS A 752 -43.08 -30.29 -6.89
N ARG A 753 -43.47 -30.99 -7.96
CA ARG A 753 -42.80 -32.19 -8.44
C ARG A 753 -43.27 -32.50 -9.87
N SER A 754 -42.35 -32.96 -10.70
CA SER A 754 -42.66 -33.53 -12.02
C SER A 754 -41.87 -34.82 -12.22
N THR A 755 -42.55 -35.90 -12.60
CA THR A 755 -41.95 -37.24 -12.70
C THR A 755 -42.42 -38.02 -13.92
N VAL A 756 -41.53 -38.85 -14.48
CA VAL A 756 -41.87 -39.93 -15.42
C VAL A 756 -41.52 -41.25 -14.73
N GLY A 757 -42.54 -41.98 -14.28
CA GLY A 757 -42.35 -43.13 -13.38
C GLY A 757 -41.67 -42.68 -12.08
N LEU A 758 -40.48 -43.21 -11.80
CA LEU A 758 -39.67 -42.83 -10.62
C LEU A 758 -38.65 -41.71 -10.88
N ARG A 759 -38.50 -41.25 -12.13
CA ARG A 759 -37.48 -40.28 -12.52
C ARG A 759 -38.03 -38.85 -12.45
N ALA A 760 -37.34 -37.96 -11.76
CA ALA A 760 -37.65 -36.52 -11.79
C ALA A 760 -37.32 -35.92 -13.17
N VAL A 761 -38.21 -35.07 -13.67
CA VAL A 761 -38.09 -34.37 -14.96
C VAL A 761 -38.43 -32.89 -14.82
N ALA A 762 -38.17 -32.10 -15.85
CA ALA A 762 -38.60 -30.70 -15.90
C ALA A 762 -40.14 -30.60 -15.93
N PRO A 763 -40.72 -29.54 -15.33
CA PRO A 763 -42.17 -29.36 -15.33
C PRO A 763 -42.72 -29.06 -16.72
N SER A 764 -43.91 -29.54 -17.00
CA SER A 764 -44.62 -29.20 -18.24
C SER A 764 -44.99 -27.70 -18.23
N PRO A 765 -44.87 -26.99 -19.37
CA PRO A 765 -45.39 -25.63 -19.48
C PRO A 765 -46.91 -25.61 -19.27
N VAL A 766 -47.38 -24.72 -18.40
CA VAL A 766 -48.81 -24.60 -18.06
C VAL A 766 -49.35 -23.19 -18.30
N LEU A 767 -50.63 -23.13 -18.62
CA LEU A 767 -51.46 -21.94 -18.65
C LEU A 767 -52.44 -22.01 -17.48
N MET A 768 -52.50 -20.94 -16.67
CA MET A 768 -53.50 -20.81 -15.61
C MET A 768 -54.56 -19.79 -16.02
N THR A 769 -55.82 -20.20 -16.04
CA THR A 769 -56.97 -19.33 -16.29
C THR A 769 -57.92 -19.33 -15.11
N VAL A 770 -58.66 -18.23 -14.96
CA VAL A 770 -59.77 -18.11 -14.02
C VAL A 770 -61.04 -18.02 -14.83
N GLU A 771 -61.91 -19.02 -14.71
CA GLU A 771 -63.06 -19.20 -15.58
C GLU A 771 -64.37 -19.09 -14.78
N LEU A 772 -65.34 -18.34 -15.31
CA LEU A 772 -66.71 -18.27 -14.81
C LEU A 772 -67.59 -19.24 -15.60
N GLY A 773 -68.15 -20.24 -14.92
CA GLY A 773 -68.89 -21.33 -15.56
C GLY A 773 -67.98 -22.40 -16.16
N GLN A 774 -68.57 -23.34 -16.92
CA GLN A 774 -67.88 -24.44 -17.60
C GLN A 774 -68.48 -24.66 -19.00
N GLY A 775 -67.76 -25.38 -19.86
CA GLY A 775 -68.20 -25.72 -21.22
C GLY A 775 -68.09 -24.56 -22.22
N PRO A 776 -68.80 -24.60 -23.36
CA PRO A 776 -68.63 -23.65 -24.47
C PRO A 776 -69.09 -22.21 -24.15
N TYR A 777 -69.83 -22.02 -23.05
CA TYR A 777 -70.32 -20.71 -22.60
C TYR A 777 -69.52 -20.14 -21.42
N LYS A 778 -68.32 -20.68 -21.16
CA LYS A 778 -67.41 -20.19 -20.12
C LYS A 778 -66.85 -18.82 -20.47
N GLU A 779 -66.67 -17.98 -19.46
CA GLU A 779 -66.04 -16.67 -19.59
C GLU A 779 -64.69 -16.68 -18.86
N ILE A 780 -63.60 -16.30 -19.53
CA ILE A 780 -62.28 -16.21 -18.93
C ILE A 780 -62.17 -14.85 -18.25
N LEU A 781 -62.15 -14.84 -16.91
CA LEU A 781 -62.03 -13.64 -16.09
C LEU A 781 -60.59 -13.13 -16.05
N ALA A 782 -59.63 -14.04 -16.01
CA ALA A 782 -58.20 -13.71 -15.96
C ALA A 782 -57.36 -14.86 -16.52
N THR A 783 -56.16 -14.54 -17.01
CA THR A 783 -55.24 -15.52 -17.61
C THR A 783 -53.81 -15.20 -17.18
N SER A 784 -52.96 -16.23 -17.13
CA SER A 784 -51.54 -16.06 -16.87
C SER A 784 -50.75 -15.72 -18.13
N GLU A 785 -49.66 -14.95 -17.97
CA GLU A 785 -48.62 -14.73 -19.00
C GLU A 785 -49.18 -14.35 -20.40
N ASP A 786 -50.15 -13.43 -20.46
CA ASP A 786 -50.81 -12.96 -21.70
C ASP A 786 -51.48 -14.08 -22.51
N GLY A 787 -51.87 -15.19 -21.87
CA GLY A 787 -52.50 -16.34 -22.51
C GLY A 787 -51.51 -17.37 -23.07
N ALA A 788 -50.22 -17.24 -22.79
CA ALA A 788 -49.20 -18.22 -23.17
C ALA A 788 -48.95 -19.23 -22.05
N HIS A 789 -48.61 -20.47 -22.44
CA HIS A 789 -48.16 -21.47 -21.49
C HIS A 789 -46.73 -21.15 -21.03
N SER A 790 -46.44 -21.40 -19.76
CA SER A 790 -45.13 -21.14 -19.16
C SER A 790 -44.75 -22.21 -18.16
N ASP A 791 -43.45 -22.49 -18.08
CA ASP A 791 -42.80 -23.39 -17.12
C ASP A 791 -41.97 -22.58 -16.10
N ALA A 792 -42.41 -21.36 -15.77
CA ALA A 792 -41.63 -20.44 -14.96
C ALA A 792 -41.35 -21.05 -13.57
N ALA A 793 -40.06 -21.21 -13.23
CA ALA A 793 -39.63 -21.81 -11.97
C ALA A 793 -40.16 -21.06 -10.73
N SER A 794 -40.37 -19.74 -10.83
CA SER A 794 -40.94 -18.93 -9.75
C SER A 794 -42.47 -19.05 -9.61
N GLY A 795 -43.11 -19.84 -10.47
CA GLY A 795 -44.54 -20.04 -10.58
C GLY A 795 -45.19 -19.26 -11.73
N VAL A 796 -46.27 -19.80 -12.27
CA VAL A 796 -47.12 -19.17 -13.29
C VAL A 796 -48.14 -18.28 -12.59
N ARG A 797 -48.24 -17.01 -13.01
CA ARG A 797 -49.01 -15.99 -12.29
C ARG A 797 -50.17 -15.47 -13.12
N VAL A 798 -51.32 -15.37 -12.46
CA VAL A 798 -52.40 -14.50 -12.90
C VAL A 798 -52.25 -13.19 -12.13
N GLU A 799 -52.09 -12.08 -12.85
CA GLU A 799 -51.95 -10.74 -12.27
C GLU A 799 -53.19 -10.29 -11.49
N ASP A 800 -53.09 -9.20 -10.75
CA ASP A 800 -54.20 -8.74 -9.89
C ASP A 800 -55.47 -8.46 -10.68
N PHE A 801 -56.55 -9.17 -10.33
CA PHE A 801 -57.89 -8.94 -10.89
C PHE A 801 -58.94 -8.88 -9.78
N ASP A 802 -60.07 -8.26 -10.08
CA ASP A 802 -61.19 -8.12 -9.16
C ASP A 802 -62.14 -9.30 -9.28
N LEU A 803 -62.37 -10.00 -8.16
CA LEU A 803 -63.25 -11.16 -8.10
C LEU A 803 -64.50 -10.86 -7.28
N LEU A 804 -65.67 -11.02 -7.90
CA LEU A 804 -66.98 -10.87 -7.27
C LEU A 804 -67.45 -12.19 -6.64
N PRO A 805 -68.28 -12.13 -5.57
CA PRO A 805 -68.97 -13.31 -5.06
C PRO A 805 -69.86 -13.92 -6.15
N SER A 806 -69.65 -15.20 -6.44
CA SER A 806 -70.45 -15.91 -7.45
C SER A 806 -71.77 -16.44 -6.87
N ALA A 807 -72.84 -16.33 -7.66
CA ALA A 807 -74.10 -17.02 -7.39
C ALA A 807 -73.95 -18.53 -7.63
N GLU A 808 -74.73 -19.37 -6.93
CA GLU A 808 -74.59 -20.84 -6.96
C GLU A 808 -74.64 -21.46 -8.37
N SER A 809 -75.30 -20.79 -9.33
CA SER A 809 -75.47 -21.24 -10.72
C SER A 809 -74.29 -20.93 -11.65
N ARG A 810 -73.36 -20.04 -11.27
CA ARG A 810 -72.18 -19.66 -12.08
C ARG A 810 -70.94 -19.58 -11.19
N ARG A 811 -70.37 -20.75 -10.89
CA ARG A 811 -69.16 -20.88 -10.07
C ARG A 811 -67.92 -20.42 -10.82
N VAL A 812 -66.93 -19.94 -10.06
CA VAL A 812 -65.61 -19.57 -10.57
C VAL A 812 -64.64 -20.72 -10.34
N TRP A 813 -63.80 -20.99 -11.33
CA TRP A 813 -62.83 -22.08 -11.34
C TRP A 813 -61.44 -21.55 -11.63
N ILE A 814 -60.45 -22.04 -10.90
CA ILE A 814 -59.04 -21.96 -11.28
C ILE A 814 -58.79 -23.17 -12.17
N VAL A 815 -58.27 -22.93 -13.37
CA VAL A 815 -57.98 -23.98 -14.35
C VAL A 815 -56.49 -23.95 -14.66
N ILE A 816 -55.85 -25.12 -14.61
CA ILE A 816 -54.48 -25.31 -15.06
C ILE A 816 -54.51 -26.24 -16.27
N GLU A 817 -54.02 -25.73 -17.40
CA GLU A 817 -53.88 -26.44 -18.66
C GLU A 817 -52.40 -26.65 -18.96
N ARG A 818 -51.97 -27.86 -19.35
CA ARG A 818 -50.58 -28.13 -19.74
C ARG A 818 -50.42 -28.35 -21.24
N ILE A 819 -49.23 -28.07 -21.75
CA ILE A 819 -48.84 -28.51 -23.10
C ILE A 819 -48.38 -29.97 -23.04
N GLY A 820 -49.17 -30.86 -23.62
CA GLY A 820 -48.72 -32.22 -23.89
C GLY A 820 -49.88 -33.19 -24.03
N GLY A 821 -50.36 -33.38 -25.27
CA GLY A 821 -51.53 -34.18 -25.64
C GLY A 821 -51.55 -35.64 -25.12
N PRO A 822 -52.44 -36.51 -25.65
CA PRO A 822 -52.72 -37.85 -25.11
C PRO A 822 -51.53 -38.82 -24.94
N GLY A 823 -50.34 -38.48 -25.48
CA GLY A 823 -49.10 -39.24 -25.32
C GLY A 823 -48.15 -38.75 -24.21
N GLY A 824 -48.53 -37.73 -23.42
CA GLY A 824 -47.69 -37.19 -22.34
C GLY A 824 -47.43 -38.20 -21.22
N GLN A 825 -46.16 -38.48 -20.91
CA GLN A 825 -45.76 -39.44 -19.86
C GLN A 825 -45.44 -38.79 -18.51
N VAL A 826 -45.54 -37.46 -18.40
CA VAL A 826 -45.18 -36.71 -17.20
C VAL A 826 -46.39 -36.64 -16.26
N GLU A 827 -46.15 -36.91 -14.99
CA GLU A 827 -47.04 -36.58 -13.88
C GLU A 827 -46.56 -35.28 -13.24
N ASP A 828 -47.38 -34.23 -13.28
CA ASP A 828 -47.05 -32.91 -12.73
C ASP A 828 -47.89 -32.59 -11.49
N HIS A 829 -47.26 -32.07 -10.45
CA HIS A 829 -47.88 -31.69 -9.19
C HIS A 829 -47.84 -30.18 -9.04
N PHE A 830 -49.00 -29.52 -8.95
CA PHE A 830 -49.10 -28.07 -8.80
C PHE A 830 -49.83 -27.67 -7.52
N GLU A 831 -49.34 -26.62 -6.87
CA GLU A 831 -50.02 -25.94 -5.77
C GLU A 831 -50.31 -24.50 -6.19
N VAL A 832 -51.54 -24.04 -5.98
CA VAL A 832 -51.91 -22.64 -6.24
C VAL A 832 -51.98 -21.87 -4.94
N GLU A 833 -51.24 -20.78 -4.88
CA GLU A 833 -51.33 -19.76 -3.83
C GLU A 833 -52.22 -18.61 -4.30
N ALA A 834 -53.28 -18.34 -3.53
CA ALA A 834 -54.09 -17.14 -3.67
C ALA A 834 -53.62 -16.08 -2.68
N LEU A 835 -53.22 -14.92 -3.20
CA LEU A 835 -52.90 -13.72 -2.43
C LEU A 835 -54.02 -12.70 -2.60
N ALA A 836 -54.83 -12.51 -1.56
CA ALA A 836 -56.03 -11.68 -1.63
C ALA A 836 -56.16 -10.72 -0.45
N GLU A 837 -56.90 -9.63 -0.64
CA GLU A 837 -57.19 -8.67 0.45
C GLU A 837 -58.08 -9.29 1.54
N GLU A 838 -58.87 -10.30 1.18
CA GLU A 838 -59.87 -10.95 2.04
C GLU A 838 -59.71 -12.47 2.07
N ARG A 839 -60.56 -13.14 2.87
CA ARG A 839 -60.59 -14.60 2.92
C ARG A 839 -61.10 -15.18 1.60
N VAL A 840 -60.29 -16.08 1.03
CA VAL A 840 -60.56 -16.85 -0.18
C VAL A 840 -60.64 -18.33 0.18
N GLU A 841 -61.48 -19.10 -0.50
CA GLU A 841 -61.55 -20.55 -0.38
C GLU A 841 -61.26 -21.21 -1.73
N ILE A 842 -60.24 -22.06 -1.74
CA ILE A 842 -59.88 -22.91 -2.90
C ILE A 842 -60.38 -24.32 -2.61
N GLY A 843 -61.18 -24.86 -3.53
CA GLY A 843 -61.71 -26.23 -3.45
C GLY A 843 -60.68 -27.29 -3.84
N LYS A 844 -61.12 -28.55 -3.83
CA LYS A 844 -60.27 -29.67 -4.28
C LYS A 844 -60.07 -29.64 -5.79
N TRP A 845 -58.91 -30.10 -6.23
CA TRP A 845 -58.60 -30.30 -7.64
C TRP A 845 -59.39 -31.46 -8.23
N VAL A 846 -59.96 -31.25 -9.40
CA VAL A 846 -60.68 -32.25 -10.20
C VAL A 846 -60.08 -32.27 -11.59
N ILE A 847 -59.76 -33.45 -12.11
CA ILE A 847 -59.34 -33.62 -13.51
C ILE A 847 -60.61 -33.59 -14.36
N GLU A 848 -60.61 -32.76 -15.39
CA GLU A 848 -61.70 -32.72 -16.35
C GLU A 848 -61.49 -33.87 -17.35
N ASP A 849 -62.32 -34.90 -17.26
CA ASP A 849 -62.41 -35.90 -18.33
C ASP A 849 -63.19 -35.28 -19.49
N GLU A 850 -62.67 -35.45 -20.72
CA GLU A 850 -63.22 -34.91 -21.98
C GLU A 850 -64.74 -35.06 -22.14
#